data_AF-A0A835KXM7-F1
#
_entry.id   AF-A0A835KXM7-F1
#
_cell.length_a   1.000
_cell.length_b   1.000
_cell.length_c   1.000
_cell.angle_alpha   90.00
_cell.angle_beta   90.00
_cell.angle_gamma   90.00
#
_symmetry.space_group_name_H-M   'P 1'
#
loop_
_entity.id
_entity.type
_entity.pdbx_description
1 polymer ?
#
loop_
_entity_poly.entity_id
_entity_poly.type
_entity_poly.pdbx_seq_one_letter_code
_entity_poly.pdbx_strand_id
1 'polypeptide(L)'
;MEAGYAPFNWSQKTDANGAVAIQGNSSYAGGYDVQIAKKIADGLDKKLVIVQTKWDGLAPALQSGKIDAIIAGMSPTAERRKEIDFTDPYYESQLVVVVQKNGKYADAKSLKDLSGAKITAQLNTFHYSVVDQIPNVDRQQAMDNFSAMRTALASGMIDGYVSERPEGVTATSVNKDLEMLEFSQENGFQTNPEDVQVAVGMRKADPEITPVNQILTGISSEERTEIMDQAIKDQPAAETSDSEKSGVLADFKTIWDQYGGMFLRGAGLTLFIALIGTVVGTALGLLIGVVRTIPESDNKLTRFFQKLGNALLSIYIEVFRGTPMMVQAMVIFYGLALAFGISLDRTIAALFIVSINTGAYMSEIVRGGIFAVDQGQFEAAQAIGMTHGQTMRKVVVPQVLRNILPATGNEFVINIKDTAVLSVIVEHLRKSFGENEVLKDINMTVNKGEVVTIIGSSGSGKSTLLRCINLLEKPTGGKIIYTGENVLERGYNLPKYRTHLGMVFQSFNLFNNMNVLENCTSGQITVLKRSKEDAKKVALENLEKVGMARFIDAKPAQLSGGQKQRVAIARALSMNPDVMLFDEPTSALDPEMVGEVLKTMKDLAHTGLTMIIVTHEMEFAREVSDRVIFMDKGVIAEEGTSDDIFVHPKEELILCLFVICLIRDIVKRGEFTQVALDGVNINFRENEFVAILGQSGSGKTTLLNIIGGLDQYDSGDLIINGKSTKNFKDADWDAYRNNSVGFVFQSYNLITHLSILDNVEMGMTLSGVPSDEKKKRASEVLERVGLKEHLHKKPNQLSGGQMQRVAIARALANDPDIILADEPTGALDTTTSEQIMDLIKEIADDKLVIMVTHNPELAEQYADRIQAVNMDEESLSELRSEGPMSKKEFVKSDEVFLYNPEESSITHKNDINQAYLDYLNKLDPDWVRSIGFTRIVGMNLVRKVDNDVKHVSVSNGLSGQGSTNGGMTSMNGVGLSSYPAPFREDTESYLEKNY
;
A
#
# COMPACT_ATOMS: atom_id res chain seq x y z
N MET A 1 -0.62 37.01 17.74
CA MET A 1 0.77 36.67 18.10
C MET A 1 0.83 35.26 18.66
N GLU A 2 2.00 34.61 18.65
CA GLU A 2 2.16 33.22 19.11
C GLU A 2 2.31 33.08 20.64
N ALA A 3 2.85 34.11 21.30
CA ALA A 3 3.15 34.13 22.73
C ALA A 3 4.05 32.96 23.16
N GLY A 4 5.08 32.66 22.37
CA GLY A 4 6.02 31.56 22.59
C GLY A 4 7.43 31.82 22.04
N TYR A 5 7.73 33.05 21.65
CA TYR A 5 8.98 33.49 21.04
C TYR A 5 9.69 34.53 21.92
N ALA A 6 10.21 34.12 23.08
CA ALA A 6 10.98 35.03 23.95
C ALA A 6 12.31 35.46 23.27
N PRO A 7 12.79 36.71 23.47
CA PRO A 7 12.25 37.76 24.34
C PRO A 7 11.16 38.63 23.67
N PHE A 8 10.79 38.34 22.42
CA PHE A 8 9.79 39.10 21.68
C PHE A 8 8.38 38.94 22.25
N ASN A 9 7.93 37.72 22.51
CA ASN A 9 6.65 37.44 23.14
C ASN A 9 6.65 36.07 23.86
N TRP A 10 6.09 35.96 25.06
CA TRP A 10 5.93 34.68 25.76
C TRP A 10 4.66 34.65 26.59
N SER A 11 4.20 33.46 26.98
CA SER A 11 3.08 33.30 27.91
C SER A 11 3.56 33.15 29.36
N GLN A 12 2.87 33.81 30.29
CA GLN A 12 3.12 33.73 31.74
C GLN A 12 1.80 33.67 32.53
N LYS A 13 1.89 33.32 33.82
CA LYS A 13 0.70 33.11 34.68
C LYS A 13 0.09 34.39 35.24
N THR A 14 0.87 35.47 35.34
CA THR A 14 0.47 36.72 35.98
C THR A 14 0.59 37.90 35.01
N ASP A 15 -0.01 39.04 35.36
CA ASP A 15 0.11 40.32 34.65
C ASP A 15 1.42 41.09 34.95
N ALA A 16 2.36 40.44 35.64
CA ALA A 16 3.67 41.01 35.99
C ALA A 16 4.43 41.51 34.74
N ASN A 17 5.32 42.49 34.94
CA ASN A 17 6.16 43.07 33.88
C ASN A 17 5.35 43.63 32.69
N GLY A 18 4.13 44.08 32.99
CA GLY A 18 3.22 44.65 32.00
C GLY A 18 2.67 43.62 31.01
N ALA A 19 2.49 42.36 31.40
CA ALA A 19 1.87 41.37 30.53
C ALA A 19 0.36 41.64 30.32
N VAL A 20 -0.18 41.22 29.18
CA VAL A 20 -1.57 41.47 28.76
C VAL A 20 -2.32 40.16 28.67
N ALA A 21 -3.56 40.12 29.18
CA ALA A 21 -4.37 38.91 29.18
C ALA A 21 -4.58 38.37 27.75
N ILE A 22 -4.36 37.06 27.57
CA ILE A 22 -4.61 36.37 26.31
C ILE A 22 -6.11 36.05 26.23
N GLN A 23 -6.76 36.48 25.15
CA GLN A 23 -8.19 36.25 24.94
C GLN A 23 -8.49 34.75 24.88
N GLY A 24 -9.41 34.29 25.74
CA GLY A 24 -9.82 32.89 25.81
C GLY A 24 -8.87 31.97 26.57
N ASN A 25 -7.82 32.50 27.21
CA ASN A 25 -6.90 31.75 28.07
C ASN A 25 -6.81 32.38 29.47
N SER A 26 -6.31 31.63 30.46
CA SER A 26 -6.02 32.14 31.82
C SER A 26 -4.57 32.64 31.97
N SER A 27 -3.84 32.77 30.87
CA SER A 27 -2.46 33.25 30.82
C SER A 27 -2.37 34.66 30.24
N TYR A 28 -1.24 35.30 30.48
CA TYR A 28 -0.89 36.64 30.02
C TYR A 28 0.28 36.55 29.04
N ALA A 29 0.29 37.41 28.02
CA ALA A 29 1.41 37.56 27.09
C ALA A 29 2.34 38.68 27.59
N GLY A 30 3.61 38.37 27.80
CA GLY A 30 4.69 39.33 28.07
C GLY A 30 5.66 39.44 26.89
N GLY A 31 6.57 40.40 26.94
CA GLY A 31 7.66 40.56 25.97
C GLY A 31 7.65 41.84 25.15
N TYR A 32 8.69 42.01 24.35
CA TYR A 32 8.94 43.20 23.54
C TYR A 32 7.77 43.55 22.60
N ASP A 33 7.25 42.57 21.85
CA ASP A 33 6.12 42.73 20.93
C ASP A 33 4.86 43.21 21.66
N VAL A 34 4.66 42.79 22.91
CA VAL A 34 3.51 43.18 23.72
C VAL A 34 3.62 44.65 24.12
N GLN A 35 4.81 45.13 24.47
CA GLN A 35 5.02 46.55 24.78
C GLN A 35 4.88 47.43 23.55
N ILE A 36 5.38 46.99 22.39
CA ILE A 36 5.16 47.68 21.11
C ILE A 36 3.66 47.70 20.77
N ALA A 37 2.97 46.58 20.93
CA ALA A 37 1.53 46.49 20.69
C ALA A 37 0.71 47.43 21.60
N LYS A 38 1.13 47.62 22.86
CA LYS A 38 0.51 48.61 23.75
C LYS A 38 0.67 50.03 23.24
N LYS A 39 1.89 50.42 22.86
CA LYS A 39 2.16 51.76 22.31
C LYS A 39 1.35 52.03 21.05
N ILE A 40 1.22 51.02 20.17
CA ILE A 40 0.37 51.12 18.97
C ILE A 40 -1.10 51.26 19.37
N ALA A 41 -1.60 50.43 20.28
CA ALA A 41 -2.99 50.49 20.73
C ALA A 41 -3.34 51.82 21.40
N ASP A 42 -2.46 52.32 22.28
CA ASP A 42 -2.61 53.62 22.95
C ASP A 42 -2.57 54.77 21.94
N GLY A 43 -1.69 54.71 20.93
CA GLY A 43 -1.60 55.72 19.87
C GLY A 43 -2.78 55.71 18.89
N LEU A 44 -3.48 54.57 18.76
CA LEU A 44 -4.70 54.43 17.96
C LEU A 44 -5.99 54.67 18.77
N ASP A 45 -5.89 54.97 20.07
CA ASP A 45 -7.02 55.03 21.01
C ASP A 45 -7.88 53.75 20.99
N LYS A 46 -7.20 52.59 20.93
CA LYS A 46 -7.81 51.26 20.89
C LYS A 46 -7.45 50.44 22.13
N LYS A 47 -8.35 49.53 22.52
CA LYS A 47 -8.08 48.54 23.55
C LYS A 47 -7.25 47.39 22.98
N LEU A 48 -6.07 47.14 23.54
CA LEU A 48 -5.26 45.99 23.17
C LEU A 48 -5.91 44.67 23.61
N VAL A 49 -6.09 43.74 22.65
CA VAL A 49 -6.57 42.38 22.88
C VAL A 49 -5.59 41.40 22.23
N ILE A 50 -5.04 40.48 23.02
CA ILE A 50 -4.07 39.49 22.53
C ILE A 50 -4.79 38.21 22.12
N VAL A 51 -4.73 37.86 20.84
CA VAL A 51 -5.23 36.58 20.31
C VAL A 51 -4.05 35.64 20.04
N GLN A 52 -3.94 34.58 20.85
CA GLN A 52 -2.89 33.57 20.68
C GLN A 52 -3.18 32.69 19.47
N THR A 53 -2.27 32.71 18.49
CA THR A 53 -2.39 32.01 17.21
C THR A 53 -1.03 31.45 16.83
N LYS A 54 -0.96 30.15 16.47
CA LYS A 54 0.27 29.51 15.97
C LYS A 54 0.78 30.22 14.72
N TRP A 55 2.10 30.15 14.48
CA TRP A 55 2.77 30.83 13.37
C TRP A 55 2.04 30.74 12.02
N ASP A 56 1.74 29.52 11.55
CA ASP A 56 1.09 29.29 10.25
C ASP A 56 -0.34 29.82 10.16
N GLY A 57 -0.99 30.05 11.31
CA GLY A 57 -2.34 30.58 11.39
C GLY A 57 -2.43 32.11 11.39
N LEU A 58 -1.30 32.84 11.49
CA LEU A 58 -1.31 34.29 11.65
C LEU A 58 -1.83 35.02 10.41
N ALA A 59 -1.33 34.71 9.21
CA ALA A 59 -1.79 35.34 7.98
C ALA A 59 -3.27 35.03 7.67
N PRO A 60 -3.74 33.76 7.77
CA PRO A 60 -5.18 33.46 7.62
C PRO A 60 -6.07 34.14 8.66
N ALA A 61 -5.62 34.25 9.91
CA ALA A 61 -6.37 34.96 10.96
C ALA A 61 -6.51 36.46 10.67
N LEU A 62 -5.47 37.08 10.11
CA LEU A 62 -5.49 38.48 9.69
C LEU A 62 -6.42 38.70 8.49
N GLN A 63 -6.35 37.82 7.49
CA GLN A 63 -7.20 37.90 6.29
C GLN A 63 -8.68 37.65 6.59
N SER A 64 -8.99 36.75 7.54
CA SER A 64 -10.37 36.49 7.98
C SER A 64 -10.95 37.58 8.90
N GLY A 65 -10.18 38.61 9.25
CA GLY A 65 -10.61 39.69 10.15
C GLY A 65 -10.70 39.30 11.62
N LYS A 66 -10.19 38.12 11.99
CA LYS A 66 -10.14 37.66 13.39
C LYS A 66 -9.16 38.47 14.24
N ILE A 67 -8.12 39.00 13.61
CA ILE A 67 -7.15 39.91 14.21
C ILE A 67 -6.96 41.12 13.29
N ASP A 68 -6.60 42.27 13.87
CA ASP A 68 -6.37 43.51 13.14
C ASP A 68 -4.92 43.69 12.67
N ALA A 69 -3.96 43.12 13.42
CA ALA A 69 -2.55 43.22 13.14
C ALA A 69 -1.78 42.00 13.68
N ILE A 70 -0.64 41.70 13.06
CA ILE A 70 0.32 40.67 13.46
C ILE A 70 1.56 41.36 14.03
N ILE A 71 1.73 41.31 15.35
CA ILE A 71 2.94 41.77 16.06
C ILE A 71 3.52 40.53 16.74
N ALA A 72 4.50 39.89 16.12
CA ALA A 72 4.95 38.55 16.53
C ALA A 72 6.39 38.25 16.13
N GLY A 73 7.28 39.24 16.04
CA GLY A 73 8.65 39.01 15.58
C GLY A 73 8.73 38.65 14.07
N MET A 74 7.77 39.12 13.26
CA MET A 74 7.67 38.72 11.85
C MET A 74 8.52 39.61 10.92
N SER A 75 9.46 39.00 10.20
CA SER A 75 10.21 39.70 9.14
C SER A 75 9.38 39.87 7.85
N PRO A 76 9.44 41.04 7.19
CA PRO A 76 8.66 41.39 6.01
C PRO A 76 9.28 40.85 4.71
N THR A 77 9.49 39.54 4.61
CA THR A 77 10.13 38.90 3.46
C THR A 77 9.34 39.10 2.16
N ALA A 78 10.00 38.99 1.01
CA ALA A 78 9.40 39.15 -0.30
C ALA A 78 8.19 38.21 -0.54
N GLU A 79 8.26 36.99 -0.02
CA GLU A 79 7.17 36.02 -0.08
C GLU A 79 5.96 36.48 0.74
N ARG A 80 6.17 36.91 1.99
CA ARG A 80 5.08 37.32 2.89
C ARG A 80 4.38 38.59 2.41
N ARG A 81 5.12 39.52 1.79
CA ARG A 81 4.54 40.72 1.14
C ARG A 81 3.55 40.39 0.02
N LYS A 82 3.58 39.17 -0.53
CA LYS A 82 2.56 38.73 -1.50
C LYS A 82 1.20 38.51 -0.84
N GLU A 83 1.16 38.15 0.44
CA GLU A 83 -0.05 37.76 1.18
C GLU A 83 -0.63 38.88 2.05
N ILE A 84 0.23 39.66 2.70
CA ILE A 84 -0.12 40.73 3.65
C ILE A 84 0.80 41.94 3.48
N ASP A 85 0.39 43.12 3.95
CA ASP A 85 1.23 44.32 3.96
C ASP A 85 2.00 44.43 5.28
N PHE A 86 3.09 45.22 5.29
CA PHE A 86 3.92 45.41 6.46
C PHE A 86 4.14 46.90 6.74
N THR A 87 4.17 47.25 8.03
CA THR A 87 4.56 48.58 8.50
C THR A 87 6.05 48.85 8.33
N ASP A 88 6.49 50.06 8.67
CA ASP A 88 7.89 50.34 8.93
C ASP A 88 8.42 49.41 10.05
N PRO A 89 9.69 49.00 10.00
CA PRO A 89 10.24 48.07 10.96
C PRO A 89 10.29 48.70 12.36
N TYR A 90 9.76 47.96 13.33
CA TYR A 90 9.82 48.36 14.74
C TYR A 90 11.06 47.82 15.45
N TYR A 91 11.75 46.83 14.86
CA TYR A 91 13.02 46.32 15.34
C TYR A 91 13.91 45.90 14.16
N GLU A 92 15.21 46.09 14.29
CA GLU A 92 16.20 45.63 13.31
C GLU A 92 17.28 44.85 14.08
N SER A 93 17.47 43.62 13.66
CA SER A 93 18.33 42.67 14.36
C SER A 93 19.73 42.63 13.79
N GLN A 94 20.72 42.42 14.66
CA GLN A 94 22.06 42.03 14.25
C GLN A 94 22.24 40.54 14.49
N LEU A 95 22.83 39.87 13.51
CA LEU A 95 23.16 38.47 13.63
C LEU A 95 24.40 38.27 14.48
N VAL A 96 24.31 37.29 15.36
CA VAL A 96 25.36 36.87 16.29
C VAL A 96 25.56 35.36 16.19
N VAL A 97 26.72 34.88 16.63
CA VAL A 97 26.97 33.44 16.79
C VAL A 97 27.12 33.14 18.27
N VAL A 98 26.32 32.23 18.79
CA VAL A 98 26.46 31.77 20.19
C VAL A 98 27.37 30.55 20.20
N VAL A 99 28.41 30.59 21.03
CA VAL A 99 29.43 29.53 21.18
C VAL A 99 29.61 29.16 22.65
N GLN A 100 30.35 28.08 22.93
CA GLN A 100 30.80 27.82 24.30
C GLN A 100 31.92 28.78 24.71
N LYS A 101 31.81 29.35 25.90
CA LYS A 101 32.75 30.34 26.46
C LYS A 101 34.17 29.82 26.62
N ASN A 102 34.33 28.53 26.91
CA ASN A 102 35.63 27.85 27.00
C ASN A 102 35.94 27.00 25.74
N GLY A 103 35.19 27.20 24.66
CA GLY A 103 35.31 26.44 23.42
C GLY A 103 36.40 26.97 22.48
N LYS A 104 36.74 26.17 21.48
CA LYS A 104 37.78 26.47 20.46
C LYS A 104 37.56 27.82 19.75
N TYR A 105 36.31 28.26 19.61
CA TYR A 105 35.92 29.43 18.83
C TYR A 105 35.45 30.62 19.70
N ALA A 106 35.65 30.59 21.02
CA ALA A 106 35.16 31.61 21.95
C ALA A 106 35.71 33.02 21.68
N ASP A 107 36.93 33.12 21.12
CA ASP A 107 37.60 34.39 20.84
C ASP A 107 37.52 34.83 19.36
N ALA A 108 36.65 34.20 18.56
CA ALA A 108 36.51 34.51 17.14
C ALA A 108 36.01 35.94 16.92
N LYS A 109 36.68 36.71 16.06
CA LYS A 109 36.36 38.14 15.77
C LYS A 109 35.88 38.38 14.35
N SER A 110 35.95 37.36 13.51
CA SER A 110 35.45 37.37 12.13
C SER A 110 34.83 36.02 11.77
N LEU A 111 33.95 36.01 10.76
CA LEU A 111 33.41 34.74 10.24
C LEU A 111 34.50 33.77 9.75
N LYS A 112 35.67 34.28 9.35
CA LYS A 112 36.82 33.45 8.93
C LYS A 112 37.40 32.63 10.08
N ASP A 113 37.33 33.14 11.31
CA ASP A 113 37.85 32.46 12.49
C ASP A 113 36.98 31.24 12.88
N LEU A 114 35.75 31.18 12.36
CA LEU A 114 34.83 30.05 12.51
C LEU A 114 35.03 28.97 11.44
N SER A 115 36.13 29.01 10.68
CA SER A 115 36.41 28.02 9.64
C SER A 115 36.53 26.61 10.22
N GLY A 116 35.74 25.67 9.70
CA GLY A 116 35.67 24.30 10.19
C GLY A 116 34.86 24.12 11.47
N ALA A 117 34.13 25.14 11.95
CA ALA A 117 33.21 25.01 13.07
C ALA A 117 31.93 24.29 12.67
N LYS A 118 31.38 23.49 13.59
CA LYS A 118 30.05 22.88 13.47
C LYS A 118 28.97 23.89 13.82
N ILE A 119 28.41 24.55 12.81
CA ILE A 119 27.44 25.63 13.00
C ILE A 119 26.04 25.20 12.53
N THR A 120 25.01 25.55 13.30
CA THR A 120 23.59 25.41 12.92
C THR A 120 22.84 26.75 13.06
N ALA A 121 21.56 26.77 12.70
CA ALA A 121 20.63 27.85 12.99
C ALA A 121 19.17 27.32 13.00
N GLN A 122 18.19 28.19 13.23
CA GLN A 122 16.78 27.80 13.28
C GLN A 122 16.22 27.42 11.90
N LEU A 123 15.46 26.32 11.85
CA LEU A 123 14.78 25.82 10.66
C LEU A 123 13.78 26.86 10.11
N ASN A 124 13.67 26.94 8.79
CA ASN A 124 12.79 27.88 8.07
C ASN A 124 13.06 29.37 8.36
N THR A 125 14.28 29.71 8.79
CA THR A 125 14.71 31.10 8.98
C THR A 125 15.88 31.44 8.07
N PHE A 126 16.04 32.73 7.76
CA PHE A 126 17.20 33.20 7.00
C PHE A 126 18.52 32.99 7.77
N HIS A 127 18.50 32.85 9.11
CA HIS A 127 19.67 32.50 9.91
C HIS A 127 20.38 31.24 9.40
N TYR A 128 19.63 30.29 8.85
CA TYR A 128 20.21 29.06 8.33
C TYR A 128 20.87 29.22 6.96
N SER A 129 20.43 30.21 6.18
CA SER A 129 21.02 30.53 4.87
C SER A 129 22.34 31.29 5.00
N VAL A 130 22.47 32.15 6.00
CA VAL A 130 23.69 32.95 6.23
C VAL A 130 24.85 32.13 6.80
N VAL A 131 24.60 30.91 7.30
CA VAL A 131 25.66 29.98 7.75
C VAL A 131 26.67 29.72 6.63
N ASP A 132 26.22 29.68 5.38
CA ASP A 132 27.07 29.42 4.21
C ASP A 132 28.11 30.54 3.95
N GLN A 133 27.98 31.69 4.62
CA GLN A 133 28.97 32.78 4.55
C GLN A 133 30.23 32.49 5.38
N ILE A 134 30.19 31.49 6.26
CA ILE A 134 31.35 31.04 7.05
C ILE A 134 32.23 30.13 6.18
N PRO A 135 33.52 30.47 5.95
CA PRO A 135 34.40 29.66 5.10
C PRO A 135 34.63 28.25 5.66
N ASN A 136 34.52 27.20 4.84
CA ASN A 136 34.73 25.79 5.24
C ASN A 136 33.93 25.36 6.49
N VAL A 137 32.74 25.92 6.70
CA VAL A 137 31.88 25.56 7.83
C VAL A 137 31.40 24.11 7.72
N ASP A 138 31.39 23.38 8.84
CA ASP A 138 30.73 22.07 8.94
C ASP A 138 29.24 22.32 9.27
N ARG A 139 28.48 22.70 8.23
CA ARG A 139 27.07 23.09 8.37
C ARG A 139 26.24 21.93 8.89
N GLN A 140 25.72 22.08 10.10
CA GLN A 140 24.87 21.10 10.77
C GLN A 140 23.41 21.29 10.36
N GLN A 141 22.57 20.28 10.58
CA GLN A 141 21.13 20.35 10.29
C GLN A 141 20.47 21.48 11.10
N ALA A 142 19.63 22.28 10.45
CA ALA A 142 18.84 23.31 11.12
C ALA A 142 17.97 22.70 12.22
N MET A 143 17.85 23.40 13.35
CA MET A 143 17.09 22.95 14.50
C MET A 143 15.77 23.70 14.61
N ASP A 144 14.76 23.07 15.21
CA ASP A 144 13.39 23.55 15.32
C ASP A 144 13.26 24.82 16.18
N ASN A 145 13.98 24.89 17.30
CA ASN A 145 13.90 26.00 18.24
C ASN A 145 15.25 26.32 18.93
N PHE A 146 15.35 27.50 19.56
CA PHE A 146 16.56 27.95 20.25
C PHE A 146 16.91 27.12 21.50
N SER A 147 15.94 26.57 22.22
CA SER A 147 16.20 25.70 23.37
C SER A 147 16.97 24.44 22.96
N ALA A 148 16.57 23.80 21.86
CA ALA A 148 17.26 22.64 21.29
C ALA A 148 18.70 22.99 20.87
N MET A 149 18.90 24.16 20.26
CA MET A 149 20.24 24.65 19.88
C MET A 149 21.15 24.90 21.09
N ARG A 150 20.64 25.52 22.16
CA ARG A 150 21.39 25.72 23.41
C ARG A 150 21.82 24.39 24.03
N THR A 151 20.94 23.38 24.06
CA THR A 151 21.26 22.04 24.56
C THR A 151 22.29 21.33 23.67
N ALA A 152 22.16 21.44 22.34
CA ALA A 152 23.14 20.90 21.40
C ALA A 152 24.53 21.54 21.58
N LEU A 153 24.57 22.86 21.78
CA LEU A 153 25.82 23.59 22.04
C LEU A 153 26.43 23.17 23.39
N ALA A 154 25.64 23.11 24.46
CA ALA A 154 26.10 22.69 25.78
C ALA A 154 26.62 21.24 25.81
N SER A 155 26.04 20.35 25.00
CA SER A 155 26.48 18.95 24.87
C SER A 155 27.71 18.76 23.96
N GLY A 156 28.23 19.84 23.34
CA GLY A 156 29.39 19.79 22.43
C GLY A 156 29.08 19.13 21.08
N MET A 157 27.79 18.99 20.74
CA MET A 157 27.33 18.42 19.48
C MET A 157 27.53 19.38 18.30
N ILE A 158 27.43 20.68 18.59
CA ILE A 158 27.74 21.79 17.70
C ILE A 158 28.76 22.70 18.39
N ASP A 159 29.53 23.44 17.60
CA ASP A 159 30.49 24.43 18.08
C ASP A 159 29.88 25.82 18.26
N GLY A 160 28.75 26.09 17.58
CA GLY A 160 27.96 27.30 17.72
C GLY A 160 26.67 27.29 16.92
N TYR A 161 25.81 28.28 17.13
CA TYR A 161 24.64 28.52 16.28
C TYR A 161 24.44 29.99 15.97
N VAL A 162 23.92 30.28 14.78
CA VAL A 162 23.57 31.64 14.33
C VAL A 162 22.19 32.00 14.88
N SER A 163 22.09 33.20 15.45
CA SER A 163 20.84 33.75 15.98
C SER A 163 20.86 35.28 15.92
N GLU A 164 19.76 35.91 16.30
CA GLU A 164 19.72 37.34 16.58
C GLU A 164 20.36 37.70 17.93
N ARG A 165 20.83 38.95 18.05
CA ARG A 165 21.38 39.47 19.30
C ARG A 165 20.49 39.24 20.54
N PRO A 166 19.16 39.48 20.53
CA PRO A 166 18.33 39.23 21.72
C PRO A 166 18.35 37.77 22.19
N GLU A 167 18.42 36.83 21.25
CA GLU A 167 18.58 35.41 21.57
C GLU A 167 19.98 35.13 22.14
N GLY A 168 21.04 35.70 21.57
CA GLY A 168 22.40 35.55 22.10
C GLY A 168 22.55 36.11 23.52
N VAL A 169 21.95 37.26 23.81
CA VAL A 169 21.91 37.82 25.18
C VAL A 169 21.11 36.90 26.11
N THR A 170 19.99 36.36 25.64
CA THR A 170 19.19 35.41 26.41
C THR A 170 19.98 34.14 26.71
N ALA A 171 20.63 33.54 25.72
CA ALA A 171 21.41 32.32 25.85
C ALA A 171 22.56 32.48 26.86
N THR A 172 23.29 33.61 26.80
CA THR A 172 24.39 33.94 27.72
C THR A 172 23.93 34.31 29.14
N SER A 173 22.72 34.86 29.28
CA SER A 173 22.11 35.14 30.59
C SER A 173 21.59 33.88 31.30
N VAL A 174 21.01 32.94 30.53
CA VAL A 174 20.47 31.67 31.05
C VAL A 174 21.61 30.69 31.34
N ASN A 175 22.65 30.67 30.51
CA ASN A 175 23.80 29.78 30.70
C ASN A 175 25.11 30.58 30.64
N LYS A 176 25.77 30.70 31.80
CA LYS A 176 27.04 31.42 31.97
C LYS A 176 28.23 30.79 31.25
N ASP A 177 28.09 29.54 30.79
CA ASP A 177 29.10 28.81 30.01
C ASP A 177 28.98 29.08 28.50
N LEU A 178 27.98 29.85 28.06
CA LEU A 178 27.83 30.31 26.68
C LEU A 178 28.38 31.73 26.53
N GLU A 179 28.87 32.04 25.33
CA GLU A 179 29.37 33.35 24.94
C GLU A 179 28.74 33.74 23.59
N MET A 180 28.34 35.00 23.45
CA MET A 180 27.77 35.54 22.21
C MET A 180 28.87 36.29 21.45
N LEU A 181 29.12 35.89 20.21
CA LEU A 181 30.06 36.54 19.31
C LEU A 181 29.32 37.58 18.46
N GLU A 182 29.66 38.85 18.66
CA GLU A 182 29.23 39.96 17.82
C GLU A 182 30.33 40.32 16.81
N PHE A 183 29.95 40.50 15.55
CA PHE A 183 30.88 40.85 14.47
C PHE A 183 30.63 42.28 13.99
N SER A 184 31.70 42.99 13.63
CA SER A 184 31.59 44.29 12.94
C SER A 184 30.98 44.11 11.53
N GLN A 185 30.31 45.13 10.99
CA GLN A 185 29.61 45.04 9.68
C GLN A 185 30.51 44.53 8.54
N GLU A 186 31.81 44.83 8.54
CA GLU A 186 32.75 44.36 7.52
C GLU A 186 33.19 42.90 7.69
N ASN A 187 33.11 42.36 8.92
CA ASN A 187 33.63 41.03 9.28
C ASN A 187 32.54 40.04 9.72
N GLY A 188 31.27 40.45 9.69
CA GLY A 188 30.08 39.70 10.07
C GLY A 188 29.25 39.22 8.88
N PHE A 189 28.02 38.81 9.15
CA PHE A 189 27.10 38.35 8.12
C PHE A 189 26.60 39.49 7.23
N GLN A 190 26.64 39.29 5.92
CA GLN A 190 25.96 40.13 4.96
C GLN A 190 24.47 39.77 4.96
N THR A 191 23.62 40.75 5.25
CA THR A 191 22.16 40.57 5.33
C THR A 191 21.47 41.61 4.48
N ASN A 192 20.33 41.26 3.89
CA ASN A 192 19.44 42.29 3.35
C ASN A 192 18.69 42.94 4.52
N PRO A 193 18.43 44.25 4.49
CA PRO A 193 17.68 44.93 5.55
C PRO A 193 16.33 44.25 5.83
N GLU A 194 15.64 43.76 4.80
CA GLU A 194 14.32 43.13 4.94
C GLU A 194 14.35 41.78 5.69
N ASP A 195 15.50 41.11 5.75
CA ASP A 195 15.63 39.80 6.40
C ASP A 195 15.81 39.93 7.92
N VAL A 196 16.52 40.98 8.35
CA VAL A 196 16.81 41.28 9.76
C VAL A 196 15.83 42.26 10.40
N GLN A 197 14.93 42.83 9.62
CA GLN A 197 13.90 43.73 10.09
C GLN A 197 12.66 42.98 10.56
N VAL A 198 12.07 43.47 11.64
CA VAL A 198 10.80 42.99 12.19
C VAL A 198 9.76 44.10 12.05
N ALA A 199 8.63 43.76 11.45
CA ALA A 199 7.56 44.70 11.15
C ALA A 199 6.19 44.15 11.57
N VAL A 200 5.20 45.03 11.69
CA VAL A 200 3.82 44.66 11.97
C VAL A 200 3.15 44.24 10.67
N GLY A 201 2.63 43.02 10.63
CA GLY A 201 1.84 42.54 9.50
C GLY A 201 0.41 43.06 9.56
N MET A 202 -0.09 43.65 8.47
CA MET A 202 -1.44 44.20 8.34
C MET A 202 -2.11 43.72 7.05
N ARG A 203 -3.44 43.81 6.98
CA ARG A 203 -4.17 43.42 5.76
C ARG A 203 -3.72 44.28 4.58
N LYS A 204 -3.85 43.74 3.37
CA LYS A 204 -3.52 44.50 2.17
C LYS A 204 -4.35 45.78 2.07
N ALA A 205 -3.68 46.89 1.82
CA ALA A 205 -4.25 48.23 1.74
C ALA A 205 -5.06 48.64 2.99
N ASP A 206 -4.67 48.16 4.18
CA ASP A 206 -5.32 48.56 5.42
C ASP A 206 -5.10 50.07 5.68
N PRO A 207 -6.17 50.87 5.90
CA PRO A 207 -6.05 52.31 6.10
C PRO A 207 -5.28 52.68 7.37
N GLU A 208 -5.15 51.75 8.34
CA GLU A 208 -4.48 52.00 9.61
C GLU A 208 -2.94 51.89 9.51
N ILE A 209 -2.40 51.41 8.39
CA ILE A 209 -0.94 51.24 8.23
C ILE A 209 -0.18 52.57 8.36
N THR A 210 -0.75 53.67 7.85
CA THR A 210 -0.12 54.99 7.91
C THR A 210 -0.10 55.56 9.34
N PRO A 211 -1.23 55.57 10.08
CA PRO A 211 -1.22 55.88 11.51
C PRO A 211 -0.25 55.03 12.33
N VAL A 212 -0.18 53.72 12.07
CA VAL A 212 0.73 52.82 12.79
C VAL A 212 2.20 53.19 12.52
N ASN A 213 2.57 53.48 11.27
CA ASN A 213 3.92 53.94 10.93
C ASN A 213 4.29 55.25 11.64
N GLN A 214 3.35 56.19 11.76
CA GLN A 214 3.58 57.44 12.51
C GLN A 214 3.87 57.19 14.00
N ILE A 215 3.14 56.26 14.63
CA ILE A 215 3.38 55.87 16.02
C ILE A 215 4.74 55.19 16.17
N LEU A 216 5.07 54.25 15.27
CA LEU A 216 6.35 53.55 15.28
C LEU A 216 7.55 54.48 15.10
N THR A 217 7.42 55.51 14.25
CA THR A 217 8.45 56.53 14.04
C THR A 217 8.68 57.39 15.29
N GLY A 218 7.67 57.53 16.15
CA GLY A 218 7.76 58.25 17.42
C GLY A 218 8.56 57.53 18.51
N ILE A 219 8.85 56.23 18.35
CA ILE A 219 9.63 55.44 19.30
C ILE A 219 11.11 55.51 18.91
N SER A 220 11.93 56.19 19.72
CA SER A 220 13.36 56.37 19.44
C SER A 220 14.12 55.03 19.46
N SER A 221 15.25 54.94 18.76
CA SER A 221 16.08 53.73 18.76
C SER A 221 16.58 53.36 20.17
N GLU A 222 16.88 54.35 21.00
CA GLU A 222 17.29 54.17 22.41
C GLU A 222 16.14 53.54 23.23
N GLU A 223 14.91 54.05 23.07
CA GLU A 223 13.74 53.50 23.74
C GLU A 223 13.44 52.06 23.27
N ARG A 224 13.60 51.78 21.97
CA ARG A 224 13.46 50.41 21.43
C ARG A 224 14.49 49.46 22.06
N THR A 225 15.74 49.89 22.24
CA THR A 225 16.77 49.08 22.92
C THR A 225 16.45 48.87 24.39
N GLU A 226 16.01 49.91 25.11
CA GLU A 226 15.63 49.80 26.52
C GLU A 226 14.47 48.82 26.76
N ILE A 227 13.42 48.85 25.92
CA ILE A 227 12.30 47.92 26.01
C ILE A 227 12.78 46.47 25.75
N MET A 228 13.68 46.27 24.79
CA MET A 228 14.23 44.95 24.48
C MET A 228 15.10 44.43 25.63
N ASP A 229 16.01 45.23 26.16
CA ASP A 229 16.86 44.87 27.30
C ASP A 229 16.04 44.57 28.55
N GLN A 230 14.94 45.30 28.76
CA GLN A 230 14.01 45.03 29.84
C GLN A 230 13.24 43.71 29.62
N ALA A 231 12.77 43.44 28.40
CA ALA A 231 12.11 42.18 28.06
C ALA A 231 13.04 40.96 28.26
N ILE A 232 14.33 41.10 27.95
CA ILE A 232 15.34 40.06 28.19
C ILE A 232 15.56 39.81 29.69
N LYS A 233 15.47 40.84 30.54
CA LYS A 233 15.58 40.68 32.00
C LYS A 233 14.32 40.07 32.61
N ASP A 234 13.16 40.46 32.08
CA ASP A 234 11.85 40.08 32.59
C ASP A 234 11.35 38.72 32.10
N GLN A 235 12.03 38.15 31.09
CA GLN A 235 11.70 36.82 30.60
C GLN A 235 11.87 35.79 31.73
N PRO A 236 11.00 34.76 31.81
CA PRO A 236 11.18 33.69 32.78
C PRO A 236 12.49 32.98 32.47
N ALA A 237 13.53 33.19 33.29
CA ALA A 237 14.68 32.32 33.27
C ALA A 237 14.16 30.90 33.54
N ALA A 238 14.53 29.93 32.70
CA ALA A 238 14.45 28.55 33.14
C ALA A 238 15.32 28.49 34.40
N GLU A 239 14.71 28.49 35.58
CA GLU A 239 15.42 28.21 36.82
C GLU A 239 16.06 26.84 36.64
N THR A 240 17.33 26.83 36.24
CA THR A 240 18.22 25.71 36.51
C THR A 240 18.37 25.70 38.02
N SER A 241 17.41 25.04 38.67
CA SER A 241 17.55 24.65 40.06
C SER A 241 18.86 23.89 40.16
N ASP A 242 19.74 24.42 41.01
CA ASP A 242 21.02 23.82 41.35
C ASP A 242 20.88 22.31 41.57
N SER A 243 21.92 21.63 41.11
CA SER A 243 22.15 20.20 41.19
C SER A 243 21.78 19.56 42.54
N GLU A 244 20.54 19.11 42.71
CA GLU A 244 20.18 18.13 43.74
C GLU A 244 19.21 17.08 43.19
N LYS A 245 19.80 15.92 42.84
CA LYS A 245 19.19 14.58 42.68
C LYS A 245 17.66 14.55 42.48
N SER A 246 17.20 14.81 41.26
CA SER A 246 15.81 14.56 40.87
C SER A 246 15.63 13.10 40.44
N GLY A 247 14.77 12.37 41.16
CA GLY A 247 14.22 11.10 40.70
C GLY A 247 12.92 11.34 39.95
N VAL A 248 12.51 10.38 39.12
CA VAL A 248 11.27 10.41 38.30
C VAL A 248 10.02 10.84 39.07
N LEU A 249 9.96 10.54 40.38
CA LEU A 249 8.86 10.94 41.26
C LEU A 249 8.85 12.43 41.62
N ALA A 250 10.02 13.05 41.76
CA ALA A 250 10.14 14.49 42.00
C ALA A 250 9.79 15.28 40.73
N ASP A 251 10.21 14.78 39.56
CA ASP A 251 9.84 15.36 38.27
C ASP A 251 8.33 15.23 38.02
N PHE A 252 7.74 14.07 38.30
CA PHE A 252 6.30 13.87 38.19
C PHE A 252 5.51 14.77 39.15
N LYS A 253 5.97 14.94 40.39
CA LYS A 253 5.35 15.86 41.35
C LYS A 253 5.40 17.29 40.86
N THR A 254 6.54 17.73 40.34
CA THR A 254 6.73 19.08 39.80
C THR A 254 5.83 19.32 38.59
N ILE A 255 5.74 18.34 37.67
CA ILE A 255 4.83 18.39 36.53
C ILE A 255 3.37 18.41 36.98
N TRP A 256 2.98 17.60 37.96
CA TRP A 256 1.62 17.58 38.48
C TRP A 256 1.24 18.88 39.19
N ASP A 257 2.13 19.44 40.00
CA ASP A 257 1.91 20.71 40.69
C ASP A 257 1.84 21.89 39.70
N GLN A 258 2.59 21.84 38.59
CA GLN A 258 2.62 22.89 37.57
C GLN A 258 1.50 22.76 36.54
N TYR A 259 1.15 21.54 36.12
CA TYR A 259 0.27 21.25 34.96
C TYR A 259 -0.98 20.42 35.30
N GLY A 260 -1.08 19.81 36.48
CA GLY A 260 -2.18 18.91 36.85
C GLY A 260 -3.57 19.57 36.78
N GLY A 261 -3.66 20.85 37.14
CA GLY A 261 -4.89 21.63 36.99
C GLY A 261 -5.32 21.80 35.53
N MET A 262 -4.38 21.96 34.59
CA MET A 262 -4.67 22.04 33.16
C MET A 262 -5.08 20.67 32.61
N PHE A 263 -4.45 19.59 33.06
CA PHE A 263 -4.80 18.23 32.68
C PHE A 263 -6.23 17.87 33.10
N LEU A 264 -6.60 18.14 34.35
CA LEU A 264 -7.96 17.90 34.86
C LEU A 264 -9.02 18.72 34.10
N ARG A 265 -8.69 19.98 33.77
CA ARG A 265 -9.59 20.84 33.00
C ARG A 265 -9.75 20.35 31.56
N GLY A 266 -8.66 19.91 30.92
CA GLY A 266 -8.69 19.32 29.58
C GLY A 266 -9.51 18.04 29.53
N ALA A 267 -9.22 17.08 30.43
CA ALA A 267 -9.98 15.83 30.55
C ALA A 267 -11.47 16.08 30.84
N GLY A 268 -11.77 17.04 31.72
CA GLY A 268 -13.14 17.45 32.01
C GLY A 268 -13.87 18.04 30.80
N LEU A 269 -13.18 18.87 30.00
CA LEU A 269 -13.75 19.45 28.78
C LEU A 269 -14.01 18.37 27.71
N THR A 270 -13.08 17.43 27.53
CA THR A 270 -13.23 16.29 26.60
C THR A 270 -14.43 15.43 26.97
N LEU A 271 -14.56 15.05 28.25
CA LEU A 271 -15.71 14.30 28.75
C LEU A 271 -17.02 15.07 28.58
N PHE A 272 -16.99 16.38 28.82
CA PHE A 272 -18.16 17.24 28.64
C PHE A 272 -18.61 17.28 27.18
N ILE A 273 -17.68 17.51 26.24
CA ILE A 273 -17.97 17.54 24.80
C ILE A 273 -18.51 16.18 24.34
N ALA A 274 -17.85 15.08 24.71
CA ALA A 274 -18.28 13.74 24.33
C ALA A 274 -19.66 13.39 24.90
N LEU A 275 -19.94 13.75 26.15
CA LEU A 275 -21.23 13.46 26.79
C LEU A 275 -22.36 14.23 26.12
N ILE A 276 -22.21 15.56 26.02
CA ILE A 276 -23.25 16.41 25.44
C ILE A 276 -23.42 16.10 23.96
N GLY A 277 -22.31 15.93 23.22
CA GLY A 277 -22.33 15.56 21.82
C GLY A 277 -23.05 14.23 21.57
N THR A 278 -22.82 13.23 22.42
CA THR A 278 -23.52 11.94 22.30
C THR A 278 -25.01 12.07 22.58
N VAL A 279 -25.41 12.82 23.61
CA VAL A 279 -26.83 13.02 23.94
C VAL A 279 -27.55 13.76 22.82
N VAL A 280 -26.98 14.86 22.33
CA VAL A 280 -27.58 15.67 21.26
C VAL A 280 -27.58 14.89 19.94
N GLY A 281 -26.47 14.23 19.60
CA GLY A 281 -26.37 13.39 18.40
C GLY A 281 -27.36 12.22 18.43
N THR A 282 -27.53 11.55 19.56
CA THR A 282 -28.54 10.49 19.72
C THR A 282 -29.96 11.01 19.51
N ALA A 283 -30.29 12.18 20.07
CA ALA A 283 -31.59 12.81 19.87
C ALA A 283 -31.82 13.17 18.39
N LEU A 284 -30.80 13.68 17.70
CA LEU A 284 -30.84 14.00 16.29
C LEU A 284 -31.02 12.75 15.43
N GLY A 285 -30.24 11.69 15.70
CA GLY A 285 -30.33 10.40 15.03
C GLY A 285 -31.69 9.73 15.24
N LEU A 286 -32.27 9.85 16.44
CA LEU A 286 -33.60 9.35 16.74
C LEU A 286 -34.67 10.04 15.87
N LEU A 287 -34.58 11.36 15.78
CA LEU A 287 -35.49 12.17 14.96
C LEU A 287 -35.39 11.80 13.48
N ILE A 288 -34.17 11.72 12.94
CA ILE A 288 -33.91 11.39 11.54
C ILE A 288 -34.37 9.96 11.23
N GLY A 289 -34.06 8.99 12.09
CA GLY A 289 -34.47 7.59 11.92
C GLY A 289 -35.99 7.40 11.90
N VAL A 290 -36.72 8.13 12.76
CA VAL A 290 -38.19 8.13 12.77
C VAL A 290 -38.75 8.80 11.51
N VAL A 291 -38.18 9.93 11.06
CA VAL A 291 -38.67 10.62 9.85
C VAL A 291 -38.47 9.77 8.59
N ARG A 292 -37.33 9.07 8.48
CA ARG A 292 -37.03 8.22 7.32
C ARG A 292 -37.86 6.94 7.23
N THR A 293 -38.60 6.59 8.29
CA THR A 293 -39.48 5.42 8.34
C THR A 293 -40.96 5.76 8.13
N ILE A 294 -41.27 7.04 7.87
CA ILE A 294 -42.61 7.48 7.51
C ILE A 294 -43.00 6.87 6.14
N PRO A 295 -44.15 6.19 6.04
CA PRO A 295 -44.62 5.64 4.77
C PRO A 295 -44.93 6.75 3.74
N GLU A 296 -44.77 6.42 2.46
CA GLU A 296 -45.00 7.38 1.37
C GLU A 296 -46.46 7.88 1.37
N SER A 297 -46.64 9.20 1.21
CA SER A 297 -47.97 9.80 1.14
C SER A 297 -48.63 9.60 -0.23
N ASP A 298 -49.93 9.33 -0.25
CA ASP A 298 -50.74 9.25 -1.47
C ASP A 298 -50.89 10.61 -2.19
N ASN A 299 -50.72 11.72 -1.47
CA ASN A 299 -50.78 13.06 -2.06
C ASN A 299 -49.46 13.38 -2.79
N LYS A 300 -49.55 13.65 -4.10
CA LYS A 300 -48.39 13.97 -4.97
C LYS A 300 -47.52 15.11 -4.41
N LEU A 301 -48.12 16.14 -3.82
CA LEU A 301 -47.37 17.28 -3.27
C LEU A 301 -46.59 16.87 -2.01
N THR A 302 -47.26 16.18 -1.08
CA THR A 302 -46.63 15.68 0.15
C THR A 302 -45.54 14.66 -0.14
N ARG A 303 -45.75 13.78 -1.12
CA ARG A 303 -44.75 12.80 -1.59
C ARG A 303 -43.50 13.47 -2.16
N PHE A 304 -43.67 14.56 -2.91
CA PHE A 304 -42.55 15.35 -3.42
C PHE A 304 -41.70 15.93 -2.28
N PHE A 305 -42.32 16.60 -1.30
CA PHE A 305 -41.60 17.15 -0.14
C PHE A 305 -40.98 16.06 0.74
N GLN A 306 -41.62 14.90 0.89
CA GLN A 306 -41.06 13.73 1.57
C GLN A 306 -39.79 13.22 0.86
N LYS A 307 -39.82 13.07 -0.48
CA LYS A 307 -38.65 12.64 -1.26
C LYS A 307 -37.51 13.66 -1.17
N LEU A 308 -37.82 14.95 -1.25
CA LEU A 308 -36.82 16.01 -1.10
C LEU A 308 -36.18 16.00 0.29
N GLY A 309 -37.00 15.89 1.35
CA GLY A 309 -36.50 15.81 2.73
C GLY A 309 -35.63 14.58 2.96
N ASN A 310 -36.04 13.42 2.45
CA ASN A 310 -35.24 12.20 2.52
C ASN A 310 -33.92 12.31 1.74
N ALA A 311 -33.91 12.98 0.59
CA ALA A 311 -32.68 13.23 -0.16
C ALA A 311 -31.70 14.11 0.63
N LEU A 312 -32.17 15.20 1.26
CA LEU A 312 -31.35 16.05 2.10
C LEU A 312 -30.79 15.33 3.33
N LEU A 313 -31.61 14.49 3.97
CA LEU A 313 -31.18 13.66 5.10
C LEU A 313 -30.14 12.61 4.68
N SER A 314 -30.28 12.01 3.50
CA SER A 314 -29.27 11.09 2.96
C SER A 314 -27.94 11.80 2.70
N ILE A 315 -27.95 12.98 2.07
CA ILE A 315 -26.75 13.79 1.84
C ILE A 315 -26.07 14.12 3.17
N TYR A 316 -26.85 14.56 4.16
CA TYR A 316 -26.34 14.83 5.50
C TYR A 316 -25.63 13.60 6.10
N ILE A 317 -26.27 12.43 6.09
CA ILE A 317 -25.69 11.21 6.66
C ILE A 317 -24.40 10.83 5.92
N GLU A 318 -24.42 10.88 4.58
CA GLU A 318 -23.31 10.46 3.74
C GLU A 318 -22.09 11.38 3.88
N VAL A 319 -22.31 12.70 3.89
CA VAL A 319 -21.24 13.69 4.07
C VAL A 319 -20.63 13.60 5.47
N PHE A 320 -21.46 13.64 6.53
CA PHE A 320 -20.93 13.72 7.90
C PHE A 320 -20.35 12.39 8.40
N ARG A 321 -20.80 11.25 7.85
CA ARG A 321 -20.20 9.94 8.13
C ARG A 321 -18.97 9.65 7.26
N GLY A 322 -18.87 10.27 6.08
CA GLY A 322 -17.77 10.06 5.13
C GLY A 322 -16.59 11.02 5.31
N THR A 323 -16.77 12.15 6.01
CA THR A 323 -15.73 13.17 6.20
C THR A 323 -15.08 13.07 7.60
N PRO A 324 -13.73 13.12 7.71
CA PRO A 324 -13.06 13.13 9.01
C PRO A 324 -13.48 14.32 9.88
N MET A 325 -13.64 14.09 11.18
CA MET A 325 -14.10 15.11 12.14
C MET A 325 -13.18 16.34 12.21
N MET A 326 -11.87 16.16 12.00
CA MET A 326 -10.92 17.28 11.93
C MET A 326 -11.14 18.18 10.71
N VAL A 327 -11.50 17.60 9.57
CA VAL A 327 -11.81 18.37 8.35
C VAL A 327 -13.12 19.11 8.56
N GLN A 328 -14.13 18.46 9.13
CA GLN A 328 -15.38 19.11 9.55
C GLN A 328 -15.09 20.28 10.50
N ALA A 329 -14.19 20.08 11.46
CA ALA A 329 -13.79 21.13 12.38
C ALA A 329 -13.12 22.31 11.67
N MET A 330 -12.21 22.05 10.73
CA MET A 330 -11.54 23.10 9.97
C MET A 330 -12.52 23.88 9.09
N VAL A 331 -13.40 23.18 8.36
CA VAL A 331 -14.39 23.79 7.46
C VAL A 331 -15.45 24.56 8.25
N ILE A 332 -15.94 24.02 9.36
CA ILE A 332 -16.94 24.71 10.18
C ILE A 332 -16.31 25.88 10.92
N PHE A 333 -15.11 25.72 11.48
CA PHE A 333 -14.46 26.77 12.28
C PHE A 333 -13.93 27.92 11.42
N TYR A 334 -13.29 27.64 10.29
CA TYR A 334 -12.75 28.68 9.39
C TYR A 334 -13.71 29.05 8.26
N GLY A 335 -14.41 28.07 7.69
CA GLY A 335 -15.30 28.30 6.55
C GLY A 335 -16.54 29.12 6.90
N LEU A 336 -17.15 28.95 8.08
CA LEU A 336 -18.26 29.82 8.51
C LEU A 336 -17.81 31.26 8.74
N ALA A 337 -16.58 31.45 9.26
CA ALA A 337 -16.00 32.77 9.42
C ALA A 337 -15.73 33.44 8.06
N LEU A 338 -15.16 32.70 7.10
CA LEU A 338 -14.83 33.21 5.77
C LEU A 338 -16.07 33.47 4.90
N ALA A 339 -17.07 32.57 4.92
CA ALA A 339 -18.24 32.65 4.05
C ALA A 339 -19.35 33.57 4.59
N PHE A 340 -19.51 33.63 5.92
CA PHE A 340 -20.65 34.31 6.55
C PHE A 340 -20.25 35.32 7.63
N GLY A 341 -18.95 35.48 7.93
CA GLY A 341 -18.47 36.37 9.00
C GLY A 341 -18.85 35.90 10.41
N ILE A 342 -19.24 34.63 10.57
CA ILE A 342 -19.69 34.08 11.85
C ILE A 342 -18.51 33.41 12.55
N SER A 343 -18.05 33.99 13.65
CA SER A 343 -17.01 33.40 14.50
C SER A 343 -17.63 32.57 15.64
N LEU A 344 -17.47 31.25 15.60
CA LEU A 344 -17.92 30.36 16.68
C LEU A 344 -16.85 30.22 17.76
N ASP A 345 -17.28 30.16 19.03
CA ASP A 345 -16.42 29.74 20.14
C ASP A 345 -15.91 28.29 19.92
N ARG A 346 -14.68 28.00 20.34
CA ARG A 346 -14.03 26.70 20.11
C ARG A 346 -14.78 25.54 20.76
N THR A 347 -15.30 25.74 21.97
CA THR A 347 -16.05 24.71 22.68
C THR A 347 -17.43 24.51 22.05
N ILE A 348 -18.09 25.59 21.65
CA ILE A 348 -19.37 25.52 20.94
C ILE A 348 -19.21 24.85 19.57
N ALA A 349 -18.16 25.18 18.83
CA ALA A 349 -17.83 24.53 17.57
C ALA A 349 -17.60 23.03 17.78
N ALA A 350 -16.77 22.64 18.75
CA ALA A 350 -16.52 21.23 19.06
C ALA A 350 -17.81 20.48 19.45
N LEU A 351 -18.66 21.06 20.29
CA LEU A 351 -19.98 20.50 20.63
C LEU A 351 -20.85 20.30 19.39
N PHE A 352 -20.89 21.30 18.51
CA PHE A 352 -21.69 21.27 17.30
C PHE A 352 -21.21 20.19 16.32
N ILE A 353 -19.89 20.12 16.08
CA ILE A 353 -19.25 19.14 15.19
C ILE A 353 -19.51 17.72 15.71
N VAL A 354 -19.21 17.46 16.99
CA VAL A 354 -19.40 16.14 17.60
C VAL A 354 -20.88 15.76 17.57
N SER A 355 -21.79 16.67 17.92
CA SER A 355 -23.24 16.39 17.91
C SER A 355 -23.77 16.01 16.53
N ILE A 356 -23.33 16.72 15.49
CA ILE A 356 -23.75 16.45 14.11
C ILE A 356 -23.15 15.13 13.63
N ASN A 357 -21.85 14.95 13.81
CA ASN A 357 -21.18 13.73 13.37
C ASN A 357 -21.81 12.50 14.05
N THR A 358 -21.93 12.50 15.38
CA THR A 358 -22.64 11.44 16.11
C THR A 358 -24.09 11.28 15.66
N GLY A 359 -24.78 12.37 15.33
CA GLY A 359 -26.15 12.31 14.82
C GLY A 359 -26.28 11.58 13.48
N ALA A 360 -25.29 11.68 12.59
CA ALA A 360 -25.25 10.93 11.34
C ALA A 360 -25.10 9.42 11.59
N TYR A 361 -24.15 9.01 12.43
CA TYR A 361 -23.97 7.60 12.83
C TYR A 361 -25.21 7.03 13.56
N MET A 362 -25.73 7.78 14.53
CA MET A 362 -26.92 7.39 15.29
C MET A 362 -28.18 7.27 14.43
N SER A 363 -28.27 8.00 13.31
CA SER A 363 -29.42 7.91 12.39
C SER A 363 -29.59 6.51 11.79
N GLU A 364 -28.49 5.86 11.43
CA GLU A 364 -28.53 4.50 10.85
C GLU A 364 -28.69 3.43 11.94
N ILE A 365 -28.07 3.62 13.10
CA ILE A 365 -28.23 2.73 14.26
C ILE A 365 -29.69 2.73 14.74
N VAL A 366 -30.31 3.90 14.86
CA VAL A 366 -31.73 4.04 15.19
C VAL A 366 -32.58 3.37 14.13
N ARG A 367 -32.28 3.57 12.84
CA ARG A 367 -33.04 2.95 11.75
C ARG A 367 -32.98 1.43 11.81
N GLY A 368 -31.79 0.86 12.03
CA GLY A 368 -31.62 -0.59 12.26
C GLY A 368 -32.38 -1.06 13.51
N GLY A 369 -32.35 -0.28 14.59
CA GLY A 369 -33.10 -0.55 15.81
C GLY A 369 -34.63 -0.53 15.61
N ILE A 370 -35.15 0.35 14.75
CA ILE A 370 -36.57 0.39 14.37
C ILE A 370 -36.94 -0.86 13.57
N PHE A 371 -36.12 -1.28 12.60
CA PHE A 371 -36.37 -2.47 11.80
C PHE A 371 -36.18 -3.79 12.57
N ALA A 372 -35.47 -3.77 13.71
CA ALA A 372 -35.36 -4.91 14.61
C ALA A 372 -36.62 -5.11 15.47
N VAL A 373 -37.54 -4.15 15.54
CA VAL A 373 -38.83 -4.32 16.22
C VAL A 373 -39.73 -5.20 15.35
N ASP A 374 -40.31 -6.23 15.96
CA ASP A 374 -41.19 -7.20 15.30
C ASP A 374 -42.31 -6.51 14.48
N GLN A 375 -42.47 -6.93 13.23
CA GLN A 375 -43.43 -6.33 12.29
C GLN A 375 -44.88 -6.45 12.78
N GLY A 376 -45.20 -7.51 13.55
CA GLY A 376 -46.49 -7.71 14.18
C GLY A 376 -46.85 -6.60 15.19
N GLN A 377 -45.86 -5.90 15.78
CA GLN A 377 -46.12 -4.73 16.64
C GLN A 377 -46.63 -3.53 15.83
N PHE A 378 -46.14 -3.36 14.60
CA PHE A 378 -46.62 -2.30 13.70
C PHE A 378 -48.04 -2.63 13.21
N GLU A 379 -48.29 -3.90 12.86
CA GLU A 379 -49.61 -4.38 12.44
C GLU A 379 -50.64 -4.30 13.57
N ALA A 380 -50.28 -4.69 14.80
CA ALA A 380 -51.14 -4.59 15.97
C ALA A 380 -51.51 -3.12 16.28
N ALA A 381 -50.56 -2.20 16.17
CA ALA A 381 -50.81 -0.77 16.37
C ALA A 381 -51.75 -0.20 15.28
N GLN A 382 -51.56 -0.62 14.02
CA GLN A 382 -52.46 -0.24 12.93
C GLN A 382 -53.87 -0.83 13.10
N ALA A 383 -53.98 -2.09 13.57
CA ALA A 383 -55.25 -2.77 13.80
C ALA A 383 -56.14 -2.07 14.85
N ILE A 384 -55.53 -1.39 15.83
CA ILE A 384 -56.24 -0.57 16.83
C ILE A 384 -56.33 0.92 16.46
N GLY A 385 -55.98 1.29 15.22
CA GLY A 385 -56.16 2.63 14.67
C GLY A 385 -55.09 3.66 15.09
N MET A 386 -53.91 3.24 15.53
CA MET A 386 -52.82 4.17 15.86
C MET A 386 -52.21 4.78 14.59
N THR A 387 -52.05 6.10 14.60
CA THR A 387 -51.27 6.82 13.58
C THR A 387 -49.78 6.47 13.68
N HIS A 388 -49.02 6.62 12.58
CA HIS A 388 -47.58 6.33 12.57
C HIS A 388 -46.81 7.04 13.71
N GLY A 389 -47.11 8.31 13.97
CA GLY A 389 -46.51 9.04 15.09
C GLY A 389 -46.89 8.50 16.48
N GLN A 390 -48.13 8.01 16.66
CA GLN A 390 -48.55 7.36 17.90
C GLN A 390 -47.88 6.00 18.06
N THR A 391 -47.79 5.20 16.99
CA THR A 391 -47.08 3.91 16.96
C THR A 391 -45.62 4.09 17.31
N MET A 392 -44.95 5.07 16.68
CA MET A 392 -43.56 5.39 16.98
C MET A 392 -43.38 5.82 18.43
N ARG A 393 -44.15 6.80 18.93
CA ARG A 393 -43.95 7.35 20.26
C ARG A 393 -44.29 6.37 21.40
N LYS A 394 -45.34 5.55 21.25
CA LYS A 394 -45.86 4.72 22.34
C LYS A 394 -45.40 3.26 22.28
N VAL A 395 -45.08 2.73 21.11
CA VAL A 395 -44.76 1.31 20.92
C VAL A 395 -43.31 1.13 20.51
N VAL A 396 -42.88 1.76 19.43
CA VAL A 396 -41.58 1.45 18.77
C VAL A 396 -40.41 2.16 19.45
N VAL A 397 -40.43 3.49 19.60
CA VAL A 397 -39.32 4.28 20.15
C VAL A 397 -38.86 3.82 21.55
N PRO A 398 -39.75 3.49 22.50
CA PRO A 398 -39.33 2.95 23.80
C PRO A 398 -38.52 1.64 23.68
N GLN A 399 -38.86 0.79 22.70
CA GLN A 399 -38.12 -0.45 22.42
C GLN A 399 -36.80 -0.15 21.72
N VAL A 400 -36.80 0.75 20.73
CA VAL A 400 -35.61 1.18 20.01
C VAL A 400 -34.57 1.77 20.96
N LEU A 401 -34.96 2.66 21.87
CA LEU A 401 -34.06 3.26 22.87
C LEU A 401 -33.38 2.20 23.75
N ARG A 402 -34.07 1.10 24.04
CA ARG A 402 -33.50 -0.03 24.79
C ARG A 402 -32.53 -0.84 23.93
N ASN A 403 -32.88 -1.06 22.65
CA ASN A 403 -32.08 -1.85 21.72
C ASN A 403 -30.78 -1.14 21.30
N ILE A 404 -30.80 0.19 21.14
CA ILE A 404 -29.64 0.96 20.71
C ILE A 404 -28.72 1.41 21.85
N LEU A 405 -29.08 1.14 23.11
CA LEU A 405 -28.32 1.59 24.28
C LEU A 405 -26.85 1.12 24.25
N PRO A 406 -26.52 -0.15 23.92
CA PRO A 406 -25.13 -0.60 23.81
C PRO A 406 -24.36 0.13 22.70
N ALA A 407 -25.01 0.34 21.54
CA ALA A 407 -24.40 1.05 20.42
C ALA A 407 -24.16 2.53 20.74
N THR A 408 -25.10 3.18 21.44
CA THR A 408 -24.95 4.55 21.94
C THR A 408 -23.79 4.66 22.93
N GLY A 409 -23.60 3.64 23.79
CA GLY A 409 -22.45 3.54 24.68
C GLY A 409 -21.11 3.45 23.94
N ASN A 410 -21.07 2.68 22.84
CA ASN A 410 -19.89 2.63 21.97
C ASN A 410 -19.61 3.98 21.31
N GLU A 411 -20.63 4.67 20.80
CA GLU A 411 -20.49 6.02 20.23
C GLU A 411 -19.98 7.04 21.24
N PHE A 412 -20.39 6.96 22.51
CA PHE A 412 -19.82 7.79 23.57
C PHE A 412 -18.30 7.56 23.75
N VAL A 413 -17.86 6.30 23.74
CA VAL A 413 -16.44 5.95 23.85
C VAL A 413 -15.67 6.40 22.60
N ILE A 414 -16.27 6.30 21.42
CA ILE A 414 -15.72 6.80 20.16
C ILE A 414 -15.55 8.31 20.23
N ASN A 415 -16.56 9.06 20.67
CA ASN A 415 -16.48 10.51 20.84
C ASN A 415 -15.38 10.95 21.80
N ILE A 416 -15.11 10.20 22.89
CA ILE A 416 -13.96 10.47 23.79
C ILE A 416 -12.63 10.28 23.06
N LYS A 417 -12.54 9.29 22.17
CA LYS A 417 -11.32 9.00 21.38
C LYS A 417 -11.14 9.95 20.22
N ASP A 418 -12.22 10.33 19.54
CA ASP A 418 -12.20 11.14 18.32
C ASP A 418 -12.13 12.64 18.61
N THR A 419 -12.37 13.04 19.86
CA THR A 419 -11.95 14.35 20.38
C THR A 419 -10.43 14.40 20.67
N ALA A 420 -9.73 13.26 20.54
CA ALA A 420 -8.30 13.09 20.72
C ALA A 420 -7.70 12.22 19.59
N VAL A 421 -7.92 12.58 18.31
CA VAL A 421 -7.45 11.73 17.21
C VAL A 421 -5.93 11.75 17.08
N LEU A 422 -5.41 10.52 17.05
CA LEU A 422 -4.08 10.14 16.62
C LEU A 422 -4.03 10.06 15.09
N SER A 423 -3.10 10.78 14.47
CA SER A 423 -2.74 10.59 13.06
C SER A 423 -1.28 10.20 12.95
N VAL A 424 -0.94 9.35 11.99
CA VAL A 424 0.45 9.17 11.53
C VAL A 424 0.61 10.00 10.26
N ILE A 425 1.41 11.05 10.32
CA ILE A 425 1.67 11.93 9.17
C ILE A 425 3.15 11.76 8.81
N VAL A 426 3.41 11.43 7.56
CA VAL A 426 4.75 11.35 6.97
C VAL A 426 4.88 12.55 6.05
N GLU A 427 5.85 13.43 6.32
CA GLU A 427 6.07 14.67 5.58
C GLU A 427 7.47 14.70 4.97
N HIS A 428 7.56 14.90 3.66
CA HIS A 428 8.80 15.04 2.89
C HIS A 428 9.86 13.98 3.22
N LEU A 429 9.43 12.74 3.43
CA LEU A 429 10.30 11.67 3.90
C LEU A 429 11.28 11.25 2.81
N ARG A 430 12.57 11.24 3.15
CA ARG A 430 13.67 10.89 2.25
C ARG A 430 14.59 9.87 2.86
N LYS A 431 15.13 8.98 2.03
CA LYS A 431 16.09 7.95 2.46
C LYS A 431 17.07 7.64 1.35
N SER A 432 18.34 7.80 1.67
CA SER A 432 19.47 7.40 0.81
C SER A 432 20.34 6.37 1.51
N PHE A 433 20.85 5.40 0.73
CA PHE A 433 21.86 4.45 1.14
C PHE A 433 23.14 4.74 0.36
N GLY A 434 24.11 5.41 1.00
CA GLY A 434 25.27 5.96 0.28
C GLY A 434 24.81 7.01 -0.73
N GLU A 435 25.19 6.84 -1.99
CA GLU A 435 24.80 7.74 -3.09
C GLU A 435 23.42 7.39 -3.70
N ASN A 436 22.84 6.24 -3.38
CA ASN A 436 21.57 5.82 -3.97
C ASN A 436 20.38 6.33 -3.15
N GLU A 437 19.60 7.26 -3.71
CA GLU A 437 18.38 7.80 -3.12
C GLU A 437 17.17 6.89 -3.41
N VAL A 438 16.66 6.22 -2.38
CA VAL A 438 15.59 5.21 -2.46
C VAL A 438 14.21 5.82 -2.19
N LEU A 439 14.09 6.77 -1.28
CA LEU A 439 12.85 7.53 -1.05
C LEU A 439 13.11 9.00 -1.35
N LYS A 440 12.33 9.57 -2.28
CA LYS A 440 12.51 10.88 -2.91
C LYS A 440 11.31 11.77 -2.64
N ASP A 441 11.06 12.09 -1.37
CA ASP A 441 9.99 13.01 -0.93
C ASP A 441 8.60 12.37 -0.83
N ILE A 442 8.45 11.45 0.13
CA ILE A 442 7.17 10.79 0.40
C ILE A 442 6.33 11.62 1.37
N ASN A 443 5.08 11.90 0.98
CA ASN A 443 4.06 12.55 1.80
C ASN A 443 2.83 11.64 1.91
N MET A 444 2.45 11.24 3.13
CA MET A 444 1.23 10.44 3.35
C MET A 444 0.68 10.63 4.76
N THR A 445 -0.63 10.48 4.93
CA THR A 445 -1.28 10.56 6.24
C THR A 445 -2.15 9.35 6.47
N VAL A 446 -2.00 8.63 7.58
CA VAL A 446 -2.83 7.47 7.94
C VAL A 446 -3.71 7.82 9.12
N ASN A 447 -5.02 7.64 8.93
CA ASN A 447 -6.03 7.87 9.95
C ASN A 447 -6.25 6.62 10.80
N LYS A 448 -6.77 6.82 12.01
CA LYS A 448 -7.08 5.70 12.91
C LYS A 448 -8.17 4.80 12.32
N GLY A 449 -7.92 3.50 12.31
CA GLY A 449 -8.82 2.49 11.75
C GLY A 449 -8.78 2.37 10.23
N GLU A 450 -7.95 3.16 9.54
CA GLU A 450 -7.76 3.10 8.10
C GLU A 450 -6.83 1.95 7.71
N VAL A 451 -7.18 1.23 6.65
CA VAL A 451 -6.35 0.21 6.00
C VAL A 451 -5.74 0.80 4.73
N VAL A 452 -4.45 1.11 4.79
CA VAL A 452 -3.67 1.67 3.67
C VAL A 452 -2.77 0.60 3.09
N THR A 453 -2.93 0.31 1.81
CA THR A 453 -2.06 -0.64 1.10
C THR A 453 -1.12 0.07 0.13
N ILE A 454 0.15 -0.29 0.17
CA ILE A 454 1.23 0.27 -0.65
C ILE A 454 1.65 -0.81 -1.66
N ILE A 455 1.44 -0.52 -2.94
CA ILE A 455 1.79 -1.36 -4.08
C ILE A 455 2.84 -0.67 -4.97
N GLY A 456 3.48 -1.43 -5.87
CA GLY A 456 4.48 -0.86 -6.78
C GLY A 456 5.54 -1.86 -7.22
N SER A 457 6.37 -1.44 -8.18
CA SER A 457 7.47 -2.24 -8.74
C SER A 457 8.49 -2.66 -7.67
N SER A 458 9.23 -3.74 -7.94
CA SER A 458 10.35 -4.12 -7.07
C SER A 458 11.40 -3.01 -7.08
N GLY A 459 11.92 -2.65 -5.91
CA GLY A 459 12.87 -1.55 -5.76
C GLY A 459 12.27 -0.14 -5.71
N SER A 460 10.94 0.02 -5.70
CA SER A 460 10.30 1.34 -5.58
C SER A 460 10.35 1.97 -4.18
N GLY A 461 10.86 1.23 -3.17
CA GLY A 461 11.06 1.75 -1.81
C GLY A 461 9.97 1.38 -0.79
N LYS A 462 8.99 0.53 -1.13
CA LYS A 462 7.85 0.15 -0.26
C LYS A 462 8.26 -0.34 1.15
N SER A 463 9.10 -1.38 1.23
CA SER A 463 9.59 -1.90 2.52
C SER A 463 10.49 -0.89 3.24
N THR A 464 11.25 -0.09 2.50
CA THR A 464 12.09 0.98 3.07
C THR A 464 11.22 2.04 3.76
N LEU A 465 10.09 2.42 3.16
CA LEU A 465 9.12 3.34 3.75
C LEU A 465 8.53 2.76 5.04
N LEU A 466 8.07 1.51 5.03
CA LEU A 466 7.51 0.86 6.21
C LEU A 466 8.53 0.76 7.36
N ARG A 467 9.79 0.42 7.04
CA ARG A 467 10.91 0.39 7.99
C ARG A 467 11.30 1.76 8.51
N CYS A 468 11.15 2.82 7.72
CA CYS A 468 11.34 4.19 8.16
C CYS A 468 10.25 4.62 9.15
N ILE A 469 8.98 4.23 8.94
CA ILE A 469 7.88 4.53 9.88
C ILE A 469 8.16 3.91 11.26
N ASN A 470 8.64 2.66 11.31
CA ASN A 470 9.04 1.99 12.56
C ASN A 470 10.45 2.40 13.07
N LEU A 471 11.13 3.29 12.33
CA LEU A 471 12.52 3.72 12.58
C LEU A 471 13.51 2.56 12.72
N LEU A 472 13.25 1.43 12.05
CA LEU A 472 14.25 0.37 11.87
C LEU A 472 15.32 0.80 10.88
N GLU A 473 14.90 1.55 9.86
CA GLU A 473 15.76 2.38 9.04
C GLU A 473 15.59 3.83 9.46
N LYS A 474 16.70 4.54 9.69
CA LYS A 474 16.62 5.99 9.95
C LYS A 474 16.45 6.73 8.62
N PRO A 475 15.40 7.54 8.46
CA PRO A 475 15.27 8.46 7.33
C PRO A 475 16.49 9.39 7.23
N THR A 476 16.84 9.77 6.01
CA THR A 476 17.89 10.77 5.73
C THR A 476 17.33 12.20 5.79
N GLY A 477 16.01 12.36 5.63
CA GLY A 477 15.30 13.64 5.74
C GLY A 477 13.79 13.46 5.91
N GLY A 478 13.09 14.57 6.15
CA GLY A 478 11.65 14.61 6.39
C GLY A 478 11.24 14.48 7.86
N LYS A 479 9.94 14.31 8.10
CA LYS A 479 9.33 14.16 9.43
C LYS A 479 8.37 12.98 9.45
N ILE A 480 8.28 12.33 10.60
CA ILE A 480 7.24 11.33 10.87
C ILE A 480 6.55 11.79 12.16
N ILE A 481 5.32 12.25 12.03
CA ILE A 481 4.50 12.77 13.12
C ILE A 481 3.57 11.65 13.57
N TYR A 482 3.67 11.27 14.83
CA TYR A 482 2.79 10.29 15.47
C TYR A 482 2.15 10.98 16.68
N THR A 483 0.82 11.03 16.73
CA THR A 483 0.05 11.72 17.81
C THR A 483 0.25 13.24 17.89
N GLY A 484 0.83 13.85 16.85
CA GLY A 484 1.20 15.27 16.84
C GLY A 484 2.64 15.55 17.26
N GLU A 485 3.43 14.53 17.60
CA GLU A 485 4.86 14.63 17.94
C GLU A 485 5.73 14.03 16.82
N ASN A 486 6.84 14.70 16.47
CA ASN A 486 7.77 14.18 15.47
C ASN A 486 8.73 13.14 16.08
N VAL A 487 8.65 11.90 15.60
CA VAL A 487 9.39 10.76 16.17
C VAL A 487 10.89 10.76 15.83
N LEU A 488 11.31 11.65 14.91
CA LEU A 488 12.71 11.85 14.53
C LEU A 488 13.47 12.83 15.43
N GLU A 489 12.79 13.50 16.37
CA GLU A 489 13.41 14.43 17.30
C GLU A 489 14.40 13.73 18.25
N ARG A 490 15.49 14.43 18.58
CA ARG A 490 16.49 13.90 19.51
C ARG A 490 15.91 13.77 20.92
N GLY A 491 16.09 12.61 21.53
CA GLY A 491 15.55 12.31 22.86
C GLY A 491 14.15 11.69 22.84
N TYR A 492 13.52 11.57 21.67
CA TYR A 492 12.27 10.84 21.53
C TYR A 492 12.46 9.38 21.96
N ASN A 493 11.56 8.89 22.82
CA ASN A 493 11.68 7.56 23.39
C ASN A 493 11.28 6.49 22.36
N LEU A 494 12.24 6.15 21.51
CA LEU A 494 12.07 5.17 20.44
C LEU A 494 11.55 3.81 20.94
N PRO A 495 12.08 3.23 22.04
CA PRO A 495 11.51 2.00 22.60
C PRO A 495 10.01 2.13 22.94
N LYS A 496 9.59 3.26 23.53
CA LYS A 496 8.18 3.52 23.86
C LYS A 496 7.35 3.68 22.60
N TYR A 497 7.81 4.44 21.61
CA TYR A 497 7.12 4.58 20.32
C TYR A 497 6.87 3.23 19.64
N ARG A 498 7.89 2.36 19.60
CA ARG A 498 7.76 1.02 19.03
C ARG A 498 6.79 0.11 19.80
N THR A 499 6.38 0.44 21.03
CA THR A 499 5.31 -0.31 21.70
C THR A 499 3.94 -0.04 21.07
N HIS A 500 3.78 1.10 20.41
CA HIS A 500 2.54 1.51 19.74
C HIS A 500 2.49 1.07 18.27
N LEU A 501 3.59 0.57 17.71
CA LEU A 501 3.67 0.04 16.35
C LEU A 501 3.90 -1.46 16.36
N GLY A 502 2.96 -2.23 15.81
CA GLY A 502 3.13 -3.66 15.62
C GLY A 502 3.70 -3.94 14.23
N MET A 503 4.88 -4.53 14.12
CA MET A 503 5.47 -4.86 12.81
C MET A 503 5.50 -6.36 12.55
N VAL A 504 5.02 -6.75 11.37
CA VAL A 504 5.07 -8.10 10.82
C VAL A 504 6.02 -8.07 9.64
N PHE A 505 7.09 -8.86 9.73
CA PHE A 505 8.17 -8.88 8.75
C PHE A 505 7.94 -9.95 7.69
N GLN A 506 8.54 -9.74 6.52
CA GLN A 506 8.63 -10.74 5.46
C GLN A 506 9.23 -12.06 5.95
N SER A 507 10.35 -12.02 6.68
CA SER A 507 11.08 -13.22 7.14
C SER A 507 10.62 -13.80 8.49
N PHE A 508 9.37 -13.54 8.92
CA PHE A 508 8.71 -13.93 10.19
C PHE A 508 9.40 -13.43 11.49
N ASN A 509 10.72 -13.57 11.59
CA ASN A 509 11.62 -13.12 12.65
C ASN A 509 11.21 -13.59 14.05
N LEU A 510 10.73 -14.83 14.21
CA LEU A 510 10.45 -15.42 15.53
C LEU A 510 11.74 -15.73 16.29
N PHE A 511 11.70 -15.62 17.62
CA PHE A 511 12.84 -15.93 18.48
C PHE A 511 12.99 -17.44 18.65
N ASN A 512 14.01 -18.02 18.03
CA ASN A 512 14.24 -19.47 17.97
C ASN A 512 14.51 -20.13 19.32
N ASN A 513 14.95 -19.36 20.32
CA ASN A 513 15.20 -19.84 21.68
C ASN A 513 13.93 -19.87 22.55
N MET A 514 12.79 -19.39 22.04
CA MET A 514 11.52 -19.28 22.74
C MET A 514 10.43 -20.12 22.05
N ASN A 515 9.43 -20.60 22.80
CA ASN A 515 8.22 -21.19 22.21
C ASN A 515 7.22 -20.13 21.71
N VAL A 516 6.09 -20.54 21.13
CA VAL A 516 5.05 -19.64 20.59
C VAL A 516 4.50 -18.69 21.66
N LEU A 517 4.16 -19.20 22.84
CA LEU A 517 3.63 -18.38 23.93
C LEU A 517 4.66 -17.37 24.45
N GLU A 518 5.92 -17.79 24.60
CA GLU A 518 7.05 -16.95 25.02
C GLU A 518 7.33 -15.84 24.01
N ASN A 519 7.24 -16.13 22.71
CA ASN A 519 7.36 -15.13 21.64
C ASN A 519 6.31 -14.01 21.81
N CYS A 520 5.08 -14.36 22.19
CA CYS A 520 3.98 -13.39 22.37
C CYS A 520 4.01 -12.67 23.74
N THR A 521 4.62 -13.28 24.76
CA THR A 521 4.63 -12.73 26.14
C THR A 521 5.89 -11.94 26.48
N SER A 522 7.03 -12.21 25.82
CA SER A 522 8.32 -11.58 26.15
C SER A 522 8.28 -10.05 26.07
N GLY A 523 7.74 -9.48 24.99
CA GLY A 523 7.59 -8.02 24.85
C GLY A 523 6.66 -7.40 25.90
N GLN A 524 5.57 -8.10 26.24
CA GLN A 524 4.60 -7.65 27.24
C GLN A 524 5.20 -7.58 28.65
N ILE A 525 6.02 -8.57 29.02
CA ILE A 525 6.62 -8.63 30.36
C ILE A 525 7.81 -7.67 30.44
N THR A 526 8.69 -7.69 29.44
CA THR A 526 9.95 -6.93 29.50
C THR A 526 9.73 -5.45 29.22
N VAL A 527 8.90 -5.10 28.24
CA VAL A 527 8.71 -3.73 27.77
C VAL A 527 7.47 -3.10 28.40
N LEU A 528 6.29 -3.74 28.31
CA LEU A 528 5.05 -3.20 28.88
C LEU A 528 4.92 -3.41 30.40
N LYS A 529 5.86 -4.15 31.02
CA LYS A 529 5.87 -4.46 32.46
C LYS A 529 4.59 -5.11 32.98
N ARG A 530 3.89 -5.87 32.13
CA ARG A 530 2.71 -6.65 32.54
C ARG A 530 3.09 -7.81 33.45
N SER A 531 2.16 -8.20 34.33
CA SER A 531 2.32 -9.43 35.11
C SER A 531 2.40 -10.64 34.16
N LYS A 532 3.06 -11.72 34.59
CA LYS A 532 3.16 -12.94 33.77
C LYS A 532 1.79 -13.53 33.46
N GLU A 533 0.84 -13.40 34.39
CA GLU A 533 -0.53 -13.90 34.25
C GLU A 533 -1.31 -13.10 33.21
N ASP A 534 -1.27 -11.76 33.30
CA ASP A 534 -1.94 -10.89 32.33
C ASP A 534 -1.33 -11.02 30.93
N ALA A 535 0.01 -11.08 30.84
CA ALA A 535 0.71 -11.26 29.57
C ALA A 535 0.31 -12.58 28.90
N LYS A 536 0.24 -13.67 29.68
CA LYS A 536 -0.19 -14.98 29.19
C LYS A 536 -1.64 -14.95 28.72
N LYS A 537 -2.54 -14.30 29.46
CA LYS A 537 -3.95 -14.16 29.08
C LYS A 537 -4.10 -13.45 27.72
N VAL A 538 -3.49 -12.27 27.57
CA VAL A 538 -3.55 -11.49 26.31
C VAL A 538 -2.90 -12.25 25.15
N ALA A 539 -1.77 -12.91 25.39
CA ALA A 539 -1.10 -13.72 24.37
C ALA A 539 -1.99 -14.89 23.89
N LEU A 540 -2.69 -15.57 24.81
CA LEU A 540 -3.61 -16.66 24.47
C LEU A 540 -4.80 -16.15 23.66
N GLU A 541 -5.43 -15.04 24.07
CA GLU A 541 -6.54 -14.43 23.33
C GLU A 541 -6.12 -14.06 21.89
N ASN A 542 -4.92 -13.50 21.69
CA ASN A 542 -4.44 -13.15 20.35
C ASN A 542 -3.98 -14.37 19.54
N LEU A 543 -3.42 -15.41 20.19
CA LEU A 543 -3.11 -16.68 19.54
C LEU A 543 -4.37 -17.42 19.10
N GLU A 544 -5.47 -17.30 19.83
CA GLU A 544 -6.78 -17.84 19.46
C GLU A 544 -7.33 -17.14 18.22
N LYS A 545 -7.27 -15.79 18.17
CA LYS A 545 -7.71 -14.99 17.00
C LYS A 545 -7.01 -15.39 15.71
N VAL A 546 -5.72 -15.75 15.77
CA VAL A 546 -4.94 -16.18 14.60
C VAL A 546 -4.93 -17.71 14.41
N GLY A 547 -5.75 -18.46 15.14
CA GLY A 547 -5.86 -19.92 14.99
C GLY A 547 -4.65 -20.74 15.45
N MET A 548 -3.82 -20.19 16.35
CA MET A 548 -2.56 -20.78 16.84
C MET A 548 -2.62 -21.27 18.30
N ALA A 549 -3.78 -21.25 18.94
CA ALA A 549 -3.96 -21.66 20.35
C ALA A 549 -3.46 -23.08 20.67
N ARG A 550 -3.55 -24.03 19.72
CA ARG A 550 -3.08 -25.42 19.90
C ARG A 550 -1.56 -25.58 19.86
N PHE A 551 -0.81 -24.55 19.44
CA PHE A 551 0.64 -24.62 19.24
C PHE A 551 1.43 -23.81 20.27
N ILE A 552 0.84 -23.47 21.42
CA ILE A 552 1.43 -22.60 22.45
C ILE A 552 2.83 -23.02 22.91
N ASP A 553 3.08 -24.33 23.01
CA ASP A 553 4.35 -24.90 23.47
C ASP A 553 5.29 -25.28 22.32
N ALA A 554 4.86 -25.13 21.07
CA ALA A 554 5.68 -25.44 19.91
C ALA A 554 6.83 -24.44 19.77
N LYS A 555 7.99 -24.92 19.30
CA LYS A 555 9.12 -24.07 18.93
C LYS A 555 8.97 -23.61 17.48
N PRO A 556 9.53 -22.43 17.09
CA PRO A 556 9.48 -21.96 15.70
C PRO A 556 9.93 -23.01 14.68
N ALA A 557 10.94 -23.83 14.96
CA ALA A 557 11.40 -24.89 14.07
C ALA A 557 10.35 -26.00 13.78
N GLN A 558 9.34 -26.13 14.63
CA GLN A 558 8.27 -27.14 14.51
C GLN A 558 7.03 -26.62 13.76
N LEU A 559 7.04 -25.35 13.36
CA LEU A 559 5.92 -24.68 12.69
C LEU A 559 6.16 -24.57 11.19
N SER A 560 5.08 -24.66 10.41
CA SER A 560 5.09 -24.34 8.99
C SER A 560 5.29 -22.84 8.76
N GLY A 561 5.60 -22.41 7.53
CA GLY A 561 5.77 -20.98 7.20
C GLY A 561 4.56 -20.14 7.59
N GLY A 562 3.35 -20.56 7.19
CA GLY A 562 2.11 -19.82 7.48
C GLY A 562 1.81 -19.76 8.97
N GLN A 563 2.09 -20.85 9.69
CA GLN A 563 1.96 -20.89 11.16
C GLN A 563 2.95 -19.93 11.84
N LYS A 564 4.21 -19.88 11.38
CA LYS A 564 5.20 -18.91 11.89
C LYS A 564 4.72 -17.49 11.67
N GLN A 565 4.12 -17.20 10.52
CA GLN A 565 3.64 -15.86 10.22
C GLN A 565 2.43 -15.47 11.07
N ARG A 566 1.47 -16.38 11.28
CA ARG A 566 0.36 -16.13 12.21
C ARG A 566 0.83 -15.91 13.65
N VAL A 567 1.86 -16.62 14.09
CA VAL A 567 2.50 -16.35 15.39
C VAL A 567 3.19 -14.98 15.41
N ALA A 568 3.82 -14.56 14.32
CA ALA A 568 4.42 -13.23 14.22
C ALA A 568 3.35 -12.11 14.30
N ILE A 569 2.19 -12.32 13.66
CA ILE A 569 1.01 -11.46 13.77
C ILE A 569 0.51 -11.40 15.21
N ALA A 570 0.30 -12.56 15.86
CA ALA A 570 -0.14 -12.60 17.26
C ALA A 570 0.87 -11.95 18.23
N ARG A 571 2.17 -12.10 17.99
CA ARG A 571 3.22 -11.41 18.76
C ARG A 571 3.10 -9.90 18.64
N ALA A 572 2.93 -9.39 17.42
CA ALA A 572 2.77 -7.95 17.20
C ALA A 572 1.47 -7.44 17.87
N LEU A 573 0.35 -8.14 17.70
CA LEU A 573 -0.93 -7.81 18.34
C LEU A 573 -0.88 -7.86 19.86
N SER A 574 -0.06 -8.73 20.44
CA SER A 574 0.10 -8.89 21.89
C SER A 574 0.68 -7.66 22.59
N MET A 575 1.31 -6.75 21.84
CA MET A 575 1.75 -5.45 22.35
C MET A 575 0.61 -4.43 22.47
N ASN A 576 -0.60 -4.74 21.98
CA ASN A 576 -1.72 -3.82 21.78
C ASN A 576 -1.31 -2.55 21.01
N PRO A 577 -0.81 -2.70 19.77
CA PRO A 577 -0.35 -1.56 18.97
C PRO A 577 -1.52 -0.70 18.47
N ASP A 578 -1.25 0.58 18.25
CA ASP A 578 -2.19 1.53 17.65
C ASP A 578 -2.20 1.43 16.11
N VAL A 579 -1.07 1.00 15.52
CA VAL A 579 -0.91 0.77 14.07
C VAL A 579 -0.18 -0.54 13.83
N MET A 580 -0.71 -1.37 12.92
CA MET A 580 -0.04 -2.56 12.42
C MET A 580 0.63 -2.29 11.07
N LEU A 581 1.88 -2.69 10.95
CA LEU A 581 2.73 -2.54 9.77
C LEU A 581 3.02 -3.94 9.23
N PHE A 582 2.56 -4.22 8.02
CA PHE A 582 2.82 -5.49 7.33
C PHE A 582 3.79 -5.26 6.17
N ASP A 583 4.97 -5.86 6.27
CA ASP A 583 6.00 -5.79 5.23
C ASP A 583 6.03 -7.11 4.47
N GLU A 584 5.29 -7.18 3.35
CA GLU A 584 5.23 -8.35 2.47
C GLU A 584 4.99 -9.68 3.22
N PRO A 585 3.88 -9.78 3.98
CA PRO A 585 3.71 -10.85 4.94
C PRO A 585 3.54 -12.23 4.29
N THR A 586 3.24 -12.31 3.00
CA THR A 586 3.04 -13.56 2.26
C THR A 586 4.24 -13.97 1.41
N SER A 587 5.18 -13.07 1.10
CA SER A 587 6.26 -13.33 0.14
C SER A 587 7.27 -14.41 0.54
N ALA A 588 7.33 -14.81 1.82
CA ALA A 588 8.20 -15.90 2.30
C ALA A 588 7.43 -17.20 2.56
N LEU A 589 6.16 -17.29 2.16
CA LEU A 589 5.28 -18.43 2.40
C LEU A 589 5.13 -19.29 1.15
N ASP A 590 4.97 -20.59 1.37
CA ASP A 590 4.51 -21.50 0.32
C ASP A 590 3.06 -21.11 -0.08
N PRO A 591 2.70 -21.14 -1.38
CA PRO A 591 1.39 -20.67 -1.88
C PRO A 591 0.17 -21.30 -1.18
N GLU A 592 0.26 -22.55 -0.75
CA GLU A 592 -0.82 -23.24 -0.02
C GLU A 592 -1.11 -22.59 1.36
N MET A 593 -0.11 -21.96 1.98
CA MET A 593 -0.21 -21.34 3.30
C MET A 593 -0.55 -19.84 3.24
N VAL A 594 -0.46 -19.22 2.06
CA VAL A 594 -0.75 -17.79 1.84
C VAL A 594 -2.21 -17.49 2.18
N GLY A 595 -3.16 -18.32 1.72
CA GLY A 595 -4.60 -18.11 1.94
C GLY A 595 -4.99 -18.03 3.42
N GLU A 596 -4.41 -18.86 4.28
CA GLU A 596 -4.69 -18.83 5.73
C GLU A 596 -4.18 -17.55 6.40
N VAL A 597 -3.03 -17.03 5.95
CA VAL A 597 -2.46 -15.77 6.47
C VAL A 597 -3.24 -14.57 5.97
N LEU A 598 -3.57 -14.53 4.68
CA LEU A 598 -4.41 -13.48 4.10
C LEU A 598 -5.78 -13.44 4.79
N LYS A 599 -6.43 -14.59 4.99
CA LYS A 599 -7.70 -14.65 5.75
C LYS A 599 -7.55 -14.04 7.14
N THR A 600 -6.49 -14.39 7.88
CA THR A 600 -6.23 -13.82 9.20
C THR A 600 -6.07 -12.29 9.14
N MET A 601 -5.39 -11.78 8.10
CA MET A 601 -5.24 -10.34 7.91
C MET A 601 -6.55 -9.64 7.54
N LYS A 602 -7.40 -10.26 6.71
CA LYS A 602 -8.75 -9.77 6.39
C LYS A 602 -9.61 -9.69 7.66
N ASP A 603 -9.62 -10.75 8.45
CA ASP A 603 -10.36 -10.81 9.71
C ASP A 603 -9.92 -9.69 10.67
N LEU A 604 -8.62 -9.38 10.71
CA LEU A 604 -8.07 -8.27 11.50
C LEU A 604 -8.46 -6.89 10.95
N ALA A 605 -8.43 -6.70 9.63
CA ALA A 605 -8.86 -5.45 8.98
C ALA A 605 -10.32 -5.12 9.33
N HIS A 606 -11.20 -6.11 9.30
CA HIS A 606 -12.62 -5.94 9.67
C HIS A 606 -12.86 -5.58 11.15
N THR A 607 -11.85 -5.67 12.03
CA THR A 607 -11.97 -5.21 13.43
C THR A 607 -11.84 -3.70 13.61
N GLY A 608 -11.52 -2.95 12.55
CA GLY A 608 -11.28 -1.50 12.59
C GLY A 608 -9.89 -1.14 13.13
N LEU A 609 -8.92 -2.04 12.93
CA LEU A 609 -7.54 -1.83 13.33
C LEU A 609 -6.81 -1.00 12.26
N THR A 610 -6.02 0.00 12.67
CA THR A 610 -5.22 0.77 11.71
C THR A 610 -4.11 -0.09 11.12
N MET A 611 -4.06 -0.22 9.79
CA MET A 611 -3.11 -1.11 9.10
C MET A 611 -2.43 -0.40 7.94
N ILE A 612 -1.10 -0.52 7.87
CA ILE A 612 -0.31 -0.15 6.69
C ILE A 612 0.30 -1.44 6.12
N ILE A 613 -0.07 -1.79 4.90
CA ILE A 613 0.26 -3.07 4.29
C ILE A 613 1.08 -2.84 3.03
N VAL A 614 2.27 -3.42 2.95
CA VAL A 614 3.01 -3.57 1.70
C VAL A 614 2.78 -4.98 1.21
N THR A 615 2.26 -5.12 -0.01
CA THR A 615 1.93 -6.43 -0.58
C THR A 615 2.07 -6.43 -2.10
N HIS A 616 2.31 -7.63 -2.63
CA HIS A 616 2.22 -7.95 -4.04
C HIS A 616 0.90 -8.70 -4.39
N GLU A 617 0.08 -8.99 -3.39
CA GLU A 617 -1.23 -9.63 -3.53
C GLU A 617 -2.30 -8.58 -3.90
N MET A 618 -2.50 -8.35 -5.20
CA MET A 618 -3.40 -7.29 -5.68
C MET A 618 -4.87 -7.54 -5.33
N GLU A 619 -5.33 -8.79 -5.38
CA GLU A 619 -6.70 -9.19 -5.00
C GLU A 619 -6.98 -8.83 -3.54
N PHE A 620 -6.04 -9.17 -2.64
CA PHE A 620 -6.14 -8.84 -1.23
C PHE A 620 -6.13 -7.32 -1.03
N ALA A 621 -5.21 -6.61 -1.69
CA ALA A 621 -5.15 -5.15 -1.64
C ALA A 621 -6.47 -4.52 -2.09
N ARG A 622 -7.08 -5.05 -3.15
CA ARG A 622 -8.35 -4.56 -3.66
C ARG A 622 -9.49 -4.75 -2.67
N GLU A 623 -9.53 -5.89 -1.98
CA GLU A 623 -10.65 -6.27 -1.11
C GLU A 623 -10.65 -5.57 0.26
N VAL A 624 -9.48 -5.36 0.87
CA VAL A 624 -9.40 -4.87 2.27
C VAL A 624 -9.05 -3.40 2.42
N SER A 625 -8.57 -2.73 1.37
CA SER A 625 -7.94 -1.41 1.51
C SER A 625 -8.96 -0.29 1.35
N ASP A 626 -8.99 0.62 2.33
CA ASP A 626 -9.72 1.89 2.19
C ASP A 626 -9.02 2.81 1.19
N ARG A 627 -7.68 2.77 1.18
CA ARG A 627 -6.84 3.53 0.26
C ARG A 627 -5.64 2.73 -0.21
N VAL A 628 -5.32 2.88 -1.49
CA VAL A 628 -4.18 2.24 -2.15
C VAL A 628 -3.21 3.32 -2.62
N ILE A 629 -1.92 3.10 -2.35
CA ILE A 629 -0.82 3.99 -2.74
C ILE A 629 0.07 3.20 -3.71
N PHE A 630 0.20 3.70 -4.93
CA PHE A 630 1.14 3.19 -5.92
C PHE A 630 2.46 3.96 -5.86
N MET A 631 3.54 3.25 -5.54
CA MET A 631 4.89 3.79 -5.48
C MET A 631 5.73 3.33 -6.68
N ASP A 632 6.36 4.29 -7.36
CA ASP A 632 7.36 4.03 -8.39
C ASP A 632 8.62 4.88 -8.17
N LYS A 633 9.81 4.31 -8.42
CA LYS A 633 11.11 5.01 -8.35
C LYS A 633 11.36 5.88 -7.09
N GLY A 634 10.78 5.49 -5.96
CA GLY A 634 10.95 6.18 -4.68
C GLY A 634 10.00 7.35 -4.43
N VAL A 635 8.95 7.52 -5.24
CA VAL A 635 7.88 8.52 -5.07
C VAL A 635 6.51 7.85 -5.00
N ILE A 636 5.52 8.53 -4.43
CA ILE A 636 4.11 8.15 -4.60
C ILE A 636 3.69 8.69 -5.97
N ALA A 637 3.42 7.77 -6.90
CA ALA A 637 3.01 8.12 -8.26
C ALA A 637 1.49 8.29 -8.34
N GLU A 638 0.72 7.46 -7.64
CA GLU A 638 -0.73 7.58 -7.57
C GLU A 638 -1.24 7.18 -6.18
N GLU A 639 -2.27 7.86 -5.68
CA GLU A 639 -3.01 7.46 -4.48
C GLU A 639 -4.52 7.62 -4.73
N GLY A 640 -5.32 6.69 -4.20
CA GLY A 640 -6.76 6.69 -4.40
C GLY A 640 -7.45 5.54 -3.68
N THR A 641 -8.76 5.42 -3.86
CA THR A 641 -9.49 4.23 -3.40
C THR A 641 -9.06 2.99 -4.18
N SER A 642 -9.41 1.81 -3.68
CA SER A 642 -9.21 0.54 -4.40
C SER A 642 -9.73 0.61 -5.84
N ASP A 643 -10.94 1.13 -6.05
CA ASP A 643 -11.52 1.26 -7.40
C ASP A 643 -10.78 2.27 -8.27
N ASP A 644 -10.34 3.41 -7.72
CA ASP A 644 -9.56 4.40 -8.47
C ASP A 644 -8.26 3.80 -9.01
N ILE A 645 -7.56 2.99 -8.22
CA ILE A 645 -6.26 2.43 -8.62
C ILE A 645 -6.41 1.19 -9.51
N PHE A 646 -7.36 0.29 -9.22
CA PHE A 646 -7.47 -0.99 -9.92
C PHE A 646 -8.43 -0.98 -11.11
N VAL A 647 -9.43 -0.09 -11.13
CA VAL A 647 -10.45 -0.03 -12.19
C VAL A 647 -10.24 1.20 -13.09
N HIS A 648 -9.80 2.32 -12.52
CA HIS A 648 -9.65 3.60 -13.23
C HIS A 648 -8.28 4.26 -13.04
N PRO A 649 -7.16 3.56 -13.28
CA PRO A 649 -5.83 4.08 -13.01
C PRO A 649 -5.54 5.34 -13.85
N LYS A 650 -4.93 6.35 -13.24
CA LYS A 650 -4.52 7.58 -13.92
C LYS A 650 -3.11 7.48 -14.49
N GLU A 651 -2.24 6.68 -13.88
CA GLU A 651 -0.85 6.51 -14.31
C GLU A 651 -0.67 5.44 -15.40
N GLU A 652 0.00 5.82 -16.48
CA GLU A 652 0.26 4.96 -17.65
C GLU A 652 1.24 3.81 -17.33
N LEU A 653 2.08 3.98 -16.30
CA LEU A 653 2.96 2.93 -15.78
C LEU A 653 2.20 1.84 -15.00
N ILE A 654 1.05 2.19 -14.42
CA ILE A 654 0.11 1.20 -13.90
C ILE A 654 -0.46 0.43 -15.09
N LEU A 655 -0.84 1.10 -16.20
CA LEU A 655 -1.26 0.45 -17.45
C LEU A 655 -0.16 -0.41 -18.12
N CYS A 656 1.11 -0.02 -18.09
CA CYS A 656 2.23 -0.73 -18.73
C CYS A 656 2.73 -1.96 -17.95
N LEU A 657 2.35 -2.13 -16.67
CA LEU A 657 2.60 -3.37 -15.93
C LEU A 657 1.77 -4.56 -16.46
N PHE A 658 0.89 -4.29 -17.43
CA PHE A 658 -0.12 -5.18 -17.93
C PHE A 658 0.06 -5.46 -19.43
N VAL A 659 0.69 -6.58 -19.78
CA VAL A 659 0.13 -7.37 -20.87
C VAL A 659 -1.08 -8.06 -20.25
N ILE A 660 -2.27 -7.48 -20.40
CA ILE A 660 -3.51 -8.18 -20.04
C ILE A 660 -4.00 -8.79 -21.35
N CYS A 661 -3.88 -10.11 -21.49
CA CYS A 661 -4.87 -10.87 -22.24
C CYS A 661 -6.09 -10.93 -21.33
N LEU A 662 -7.21 -10.34 -21.72
CA LEU A 662 -8.52 -10.69 -21.20
C LEU A 662 -9.15 -11.38 -22.41
N ILE A 663 -9.12 -12.70 -22.50
CA ILE A 663 -9.59 -13.37 -23.72
C ILE A 663 -10.63 -14.41 -23.35
N ARG A 664 -11.84 -14.21 -23.89
CA ARG A 664 -12.86 -15.25 -23.97
C ARG A 664 -13.13 -15.53 -25.44
N ASP A 665 -12.94 -16.79 -25.82
CA ASP A 665 -13.03 -17.25 -27.19
C ASP A 665 -13.95 -18.48 -27.31
N ILE A 666 -14.91 -18.39 -28.24
CA ILE A 666 -15.99 -19.34 -28.45
C ILE A 666 -15.84 -19.95 -29.85
N VAL A 667 -15.34 -21.17 -29.90
CA VAL A 667 -15.18 -21.88 -31.17
C VAL A 667 -16.54 -22.47 -31.58
N LYS A 668 -17.11 -21.98 -32.68
CA LYS A 668 -18.31 -22.56 -33.32
C LYS A 668 -17.91 -23.53 -34.44
N ARG A 669 -18.29 -24.81 -34.31
CA ARG A 669 -18.19 -25.80 -35.40
C ARG A 669 -19.59 -26.36 -35.69
N GLY A 670 -20.21 -25.86 -36.76
CA GLY A 670 -21.59 -26.25 -37.12
C GLY A 670 -22.62 -25.72 -36.11
N GLU A 671 -23.54 -26.57 -35.65
CA GLU A 671 -24.50 -26.23 -34.58
C GLU A 671 -23.91 -26.31 -33.16
N PHE A 672 -22.67 -26.78 -33.00
CA PHE A 672 -22.03 -26.96 -31.70
C PHE A 672 -21.15 -25.76 -31.34
N THR A 673 -21.34 -25.21 -30.14
CA THR A 673 -20.61 -24.06 -29.60
C THR A 673 -19.81 -24.51 -28.38
N GLN A 674 -18.48 -24.42 -28.43
CA GLN A 674 -17.59 -24.79 -27.32
C GLN A 674 -16.71 -23.60 -26.94
N VAL A 675 -16.67 -23.27 -25.65
CA VAL A 675 -15.76 -22.24 -25.12
C VAL A 675 -14.36 -22.84 -25.03
N ALA A 676 -13.40 -22.28 -25.75
CA ALA A 676 -12.02 -22.76 -25.78
C ALA A 676 -11.14 -22.06 -24.74
N LEU A 677 -11.42 -20.78 -24.47
CA LEU A 677 -10.80 -19.97 -23.43
C LEU A 677 -11.89 -19.16 -22.73
N ASP A 678 -11.93 -19.18 -21.41
CA ASP A 678 -12.90 -18.43 -20.61
C ASP A 678 -12.16 -17.55 -19.59
N GLY A 679 -12.11 -16.24 -19.83
CA GLY A 679 -11.60 -15.28 -18.85
C GLY A 679 -10.11 -15.41 -18.49
N VAL A 680 -9.26 -15.83 -19.44
CA VAL A 680 -7.82 -16.01 -19.17
C VAL A 680 -7.12 -14.67 -19.03
N ASN A 681 -6.47 -14.45 -17.88
CA ASN A 681 -5.68 -13.25 -17.53
C ASN A 681 -4.19 -13.60 -17.33
N ILE A 682 -3.33 -13.24 -18.28
CA ILE A 682 -1.89 -13.54 -18.21
C ILE A 682 -1.08 -12.35 -18.71
N ASN A 683 -0.01 -12.02 -18.00
CA ASN A 683 1.01 -11.04 -18.40
C ASN A 683 2.35 -11.69 -18.71
N PHE A 684 3.17 -11.04 -19.54
CA PHE A 684 4.51 -11.52 -19.91
C PHE A 684 5.55 -10.41 -19.72
N ARG A 685 6.77 -10.77 -19.33
CA ARG A 685 7.93 -9.87 -19.23
C ARG A 685 8.67 -9.85 -20.57
N GLU A 686 9.49 -8.81 -20.80
CA GLU A 686 10.23 -8.67 -22.07
C GLU A 686 11.23 -9.82 -22.32
N ASN A 687 11.92 -10.29 -21.28
CA ASN A 687 12.87 -11.41 -21.37
C ASN A 687 12.55 -12.43 -20.27
N GLU A 688 11.85 -13.51 -20.64
CA GLU A 688 11.58 -14.63 -19.76
C GLU A 688 11.19 -15.88 -20.57
N PHE A 689 11.42 -17.05 -20.01
CA PHE A 689 10.88 -18.31 -20.51
C PHE A 689 9.61 -18.68 -19.72
N VAL A 690 8.44 -18.58 -20.34
CA VAL A 690 7.16 -19.02 -19.75
C VAL A 690 6.70 -20.33 -20.36
N ALA A 691 6.30 -21.29 -19.53
CA ALA A 691 5.65 -22.53 -19.96
C ALA A 691 4.16 -22.53 -19.58
N ILE A 692 3.28 -22.80 -20.55
CA ILE A 692 1.84 -22.96 -20.38
C ILE A 692 1.53 -24.46 -20.36
N LEU A 693 1.06 -24.96 -19.21
CA LEU A 693 0.66 -26.35 -18.96
C LEU A 693 -0.86 -26.51 -18.90
N GLY A 694 -1.34 -27.70 -19.25
CA GLY A 694 -2.76 -28.01 -19.31
C GLY A 694 -3.04 -29.34 -20.00
N GLN A 695 -4.19 -29.96 -19.73
CA GLN A 695 -4.59 -31.21 -20.40
C GLN A 695 -4.87 -31.01 -21.90
N SER A 696 -4.91 -32.09 -22.67
CA SER A 696 -5.28 -32.01 -24.08
C SER A 696 -6.70 -31.45 -24.22
N GLY A 697 -6.89 -30.44 -25.08
CA GLY A 697 -8.18 -29.75 -25.23
C GLY A 697 -8.43 -28.59 -24.26
N SER A 698 -7.48 -28.24 -23.39
CA SER A 698 -7.64 -27.15 -22.40
C SER A 698 -7.51 -25.72 -22.97
N GLY A 699 -7.35 -25.56 -24.29
CA GLY A 699 -7.25 -24.25 -24.96
C GLY A 699 -5.83 -23.70 -25.14
N LYS A 700 -4.77 -24.43 -24.77
CA LYS A 700 -3.38 -23.93 -24.83
C LYS A 700 -2.93 -23.48 -26.22
N THR A 701 -3.14 -24.31 -27.24
CA THR A 701 -2.78 -23.96 -28.63
C THR A 701 -3.63 -22.79 -29.13
N THR A 702 -4.91 -22.73 -28.76
CA THR A 702 -5.78 -21.58 -29.07
C THR A 702 -5.24 -20.29 -28.46
N LEU A 703 -4.81 -20.33 -27.19
CA LEU A 703 -4.21 -19.17 -26.53
C LEU A 703 -2.92 -18.72 -27.23
N LEU A 704 -2.05 -19.67 -27.57
CA LEU A 704 -0.81 -19.38 -28.28
C LEU A 704 -1.07 -18.77 -29.68
N ASN A 705 -2.07 -19.29 -30.40
CA ASN A 705 -2.47 -18.76 -31.71
C ASN A 705 -3.03 -17.35 -31.62
N ILE A 706 -3.85 -17.04 -30.61
CA ILE A 706 -4.39 -15.69 -30.40
C ILE A 706 -3.27 -14.71 -30.07
N ILE A 707 -2.33 -15.09 -29.19
CA ILE A 707 -1.14 -14.27 -28.90
C ILE A 707 -0.33 -14.04 -30.19
N GLY A 708 -0.16 -15.07 -31.02
CA GLY A 708 0.53 -14.97 -32.31
C GLY A 708 -0.25 -14.25 -33.41
N GLY A 709 -1.48 -13.79 -33.13
CA GLY A 709 -2.37 -13.17 -34.11
C GLY A 709 -2.79 -14.10 -35.25
N LEU A 710 -2.75 -15.43 -35.07
CA LEU A 710 -3.21 -16.42 -36.04
C LEU A 710 -4.73 -16.65 -35.92
N ASP A 711 -5.27 -16.53 -34.71
CA ASP A 711 -6.70 -16.59 -34.41
C ASP A 711 -7.15 -15.26 -33.78
N GLN A 712 -8.44 -14.91 -33.92
CA GLN A 712 -9.04 -13.73 -33.29
C GLN A 712 -9.89 -14.15 -32.09
N TYR A 713 -9.93 -13.31 -31.05
CA TYR A 713 -10.76 -13.52 -29.87
C TYR A 713 -12.14 -12.87 -30.02
N ASP A 714 -13.17 -13.50 -29.46
CA ASP A 714 -14.54 -12.96 -29.46
C ASP A 714 -14.76 -11.81 -28.47
N SER A 715 -14.15 -11.86 -27.29
CA SER A 715 -14.34 -10.84 -26.25
C SER A 715 -13.13 -10.66 -25.32
N GLY A 716 -13.01 -9.44 -24.80
CA GLY A 716 -11.90 -8.99 -23.96
C GLY A 716 -10.86 -8.20 -24.76
N ASP A 717 -9.56 -8.21 -24.43
CA ASP A 717 -8.50 -7.44 -25.08
C ASP A 717 -7.16 -8.18 -25.07
N LEU A 718 -6.33 -7.93 -26.08
CA LEU A 718 -4.92 -8.33 -26.11
C LEU A 718 -4.10 -7.05 -26.32
N ILE A 719 -3.20 -6.77 -25.38
CA ILE A 719 -2.37 -5.55 -25.38
C ILE A 719 -0.94 -5.93 -25.79
N ILE A 720 -0.45 -5.35 -26.89
CA ILE A 720 0.91 -5.58 -27.41
C ILE A 720 1.65 -4.25 -27.36
N ASN A 721 2.79 -4.20 -26.65
CA ASN A 721 3.61 -2.98 -26.47
C ASN A 721 2.77 -1.76 -26.04
N GLY A 722 1.86 -1.96 -25.09
CA GLY A 722 0.96 -0.92 -24.57
C GLY A 722 -0.20 -0.52 -25.49
N LYS A 723 -0.37 -1.18 -26.65
CA LYS A 723 -1.47 -0.91 -27.59
C LYS A 723 -2.47 -2.05 -27.62
N SER A 724 -3.76 -1.71 -27.43
CA SER A 724 -4.87 -2.65 -27.62
C SER A 724 -4.96 -3.09 -29.09
N THR A 725 -5.17 -4.39 -29.28
CA THR A 725 -5.31 -5.04 -30.59
C THR A 725 -6.73 -4.97 -31.17
N LYS A 726 -7.73 -4.49 -30.41
CA LYS A 726 -9.14 -4.39 -30.88
C LYS A 726 -9.32 -3.62 -32.18
N ASN A 727 -8.43 -2.65 -32.42
CA ASN A 727 -8.48 -1.77 -33.59
C ASN A 727 -7.43 -2.13 -34.65
N PHE A 728 -6.71 -3.25 -34.49
CA PHE A 728 -5.74 -3.70 -35.49
C PHE A 728 -6.47 -4.11 -36.76
N LYS A 729 -5.97 -3.63 -37.90
CA LYS A 729 -6.38 -4.08 -39.23
C LYS A 729 -5.52 -5.26 -39.65
N ASP A 730 -5.91 -5.95 -40.73
CA ASP A 730 -5.13 -7.08 -41.27
C ASP A 730 -3.67 -6.72 -41.52
N ALA A 731 -3.40 -5.49 -41.99
CA ALA A 731 -2.04 -4.98 -42.20
C ALA A 731 -1.24 -4.79 -40.90
N ASP A 732 -1.91 -4.42 -39.79
CA ASP A 732 -1.27 -4.27 -38.48
C ASP A 732 -0.92 -5.65 -37.90
N TRP A 733 -1.80 -6.63 -38.10
CA TRP A 733 -1.54 -8.03 -37.75
C TRP A 733 -0.42 -8.65 -38.59
N ASP A 734 -0.39 -8.37 -39.90
CA ASP A 734 0.72 -8.78 -40.78
C ASP A 734 2.04 -8.17 -40.32
N ALA A 735 2.06 -6.89 -39.96
CA ALA A 735 3.25 -6.22 -39.44
C ALA A 735 3.70 -6.81 -38.10
N TYR A 736 2.77 -7.11 -37.19
CA TYR A 736 3.06 -7.76 -35.92
C TYR A 736 3.69 -9.16 -36.13
N ARG A 737 3.06 -10.00 -36.96
CA ARG A 737 3.58 -11.35 -37.26
C ARG A 737 4.93 -11.33 -37.98
N ASN A 738 5.16 -10.37 -38.86
CA ASN A 738 6.41 -10.33 -39.63
C ASN A 738 7.60 -9.80 -38.82
N ASN A 739 7.37 -8.88 -37.87
CA ASN A 739 8.45 -8.17 -37.19
C ASN A 739 8.64 -8.57 -35.72
N SER A 740 7.58 -8.98 -35.01
CA SER A 740 7.63 -9.15 -33.55
C SER A 740 7.39 -10.60 -33.09
N VAL A 741 6.93 -11.51 -33.95
CA VAL A 741 6.58 -12.88 -33.56
C VAL A 741 7.32 -13.93 -34.40
N GLY A 742 8.02 -14.84 -33.73
CA GLY A 742 8.52 -16.09 -34.31
C GLY A 742 7.71 -17.28 -33.80
N PHE A 743 7.19 -18.11 -34.71
CA PHE A 743 6.36 -19.26 -34.35
C PHE A 743 7.07 -20.61 -34.60
N VAL A 744 7.11 -21.46 -33.58
CA VAL A 744 7.62 -22.83 -33.62
C VAL A 744 6.45 -23.78 -33.38
N PHE A 745 6.02 -24.47 -34.43
CA PHE A 745 4.86 -25.37 -34.40
C PHE A 745 5.25 -26.79 -33.95
N GLN A 746 4.29 -27.53 -33.39
CA GLN A 746 4.43 -28.94 -33.00
C GLN A 746 4.80 -29.84 -34.19
N SER A 747 4.17 -29.59 -35.35
CA SER A 747 4.61 -30.14 -36.64
C SER A 747 5.57 -29.15 -37.29
N TYR A 748 6.75 -29.60 -37.74
CA TYR A 748 7.81 -28.74 -38.28
C TYR A 748 7.33 -27.74 -39.36
N ASN A 749 6.26 -28.10 -40.10
CA ASN A 749 5.63 -27.28 -41.13
C ASN A 749 6.65 -26.70 -42.13
N LEU A 750 7.71 -27.47 -42.43
CA LEU A 750 8.73 -27.10 -43.40
C LEU A 750 8.24 -27.41 -44.82
N ILE A 751 8.58 -26.52 -45.76
CA ILE A 751 8.22 -26.68 -47.16
C ILE A 751 9.21 -27.67 -47.78
N THR A 752 8.73 -28.90 -48.02
CA THR A 752 9.54 -30.07 -48.36
C THR A 752 10.30 -29.96 -49.68
N HIS A 753 9.83 -29.15 -50.63
CA HIS A 753 10.48 -28.99 -51.94
C HIS A 753 11.60 -27.93 -51.93
N LEU A 754 11.63 -27.05 -50.92
CA LEU A 754 12.63 -26.00 -50.73
C LEU A 754 13.85 -26.53 -49.94
N SER A 755 15.01 -25.89 -50.09
CA SER A 755 16.16 -26.16 -49.20
C SER A 755 15.89 -25.58 -47.81
N ILE A 756 16.68 -25.98 -46.81
CA ILE A 756 16.53 -25.42 -45.46
C ILE A 756 16.91 -23.95 -45.40
N LEU A 757 17.89 -23.52 -46.20
CA LEU A 757 18.23 -22.11 -46.36
C LEU A 757 17.04 -21.33 -46.93
N ASP A 758 16.40 -21.84 -47.99
CA ASP A 758 15.24 -21.20 -48.59
C ASP A 758 14.03 -21.15 -47.63
N ASN A 759 13.86 -22.17 -46.78
CA ASN A 759 12.80 -22.19 -45.76
C ASN A 759 12.97 -21.07 -44.72
N VAL A 760 14.22 -20.77 -44.34
CA VAL A 760 14.55 -19.69 -43.38
C VAL A 760 14.48 -18.32 -44.05
N GLU A 761 14.84 -18.21 -45.34
CA GLU A 761 14.75 -16.95 -46.11
C GLU A 761 13.33 -16.47 -46.42
N MET A 762 12.32 -17.35 -46.31
CA MET A 762 10.98 -17.05 -46.79
C MET A 762 10.32 -15.89 -46.04
N GLY A 763 10.44 -15.82 -44.71
CA GLY A 763 9.88 -14.73 -43.89
C GLY A 763 10.52 -13.37 -44.22
N MET A 764 11.85 -13.36 -44.39
CA MET A 764 12.61 -12.18 -44.80
C MET A 764 12.25 -11.74 -46.23
N THR A 765 11.98 -12.69 -47.12
CA THR A 765 11.57 -12.40 -48.51
C THR A 765 10.21 -11.68 -48.54
N LEU A 766 9.27 -12.11 -47.72
CA LEU A 766 7.96 -11.47 -47.58
C LEU A 766 8.04 -10.10 -46.91
N SER A 767 9.01 -9.92 -46.00
CA SER A 767 9.29 -8.65 -45.32
C SER A 767 10.10 -7.67 -46.17
N GLY A 768 10.42 -8.02 -47.43
CA GLY A 768 11.12 -7.14 -48.37
C GLY A 768 12.64 -7.01 -48.15
N VAL A 769 13.26 -7.92 -47.39
CA VAL A 769 14.70 -7.88 -47.12
C VAL A 769 15.51 -8.17 -48.40
N PRO A 770 16.54 -7.37 -48.72
CA PRO A 770 17.39 -7.58 -49.91
C PRO A 770 18.00 -8.99 -49.97
N SER A 771 18.17 -9.51 -51.19
CA SER A 771 18.57 -10.92 -51.39
C SER A 771 19.94 -11.27 -50.79
N ASP A 772 20.87 -10.33 -50.74
CA ASP A 772 22.22 -10.56 -50.18
C ASP A 772 22.19 -10.58 -48.66
N GLU A 773 21.35 -9.74 -48.07
CA GLU A 773 21.17 -9.63 -46.62
C GLU A 773 20.40 -10.82 -46.05
N LYS A 774 19.31 -11.25 -46.71
CA LYS A 774 18.53 -12.40 -46.25
C LYS A 774 19.35 -13.70 -46.29
N LYS A 775 20.18 -13.90 -47.32
CA LYS A 775 21.09 -15.06 -47.44
C LYS A 775 22.10 -15.09 -46.29
N LYS A 776 22.67 -13.92 -45.99
CA LYS A 776 23.63 -13.76 -44.90
C LYS A 776 22.98 -14.06 -43.55
N ARG A 777 21.86 -13.41 -43.22
CA ARG A 777 21.12 -13.62 -41.96
C ARG A 777 20.63 -15.06 -41.82
N ALA A 778 20.04 -15.65 -42.87
CA ALA A 778 19.59 -17.04 -42.83
C ALA A 778 20.74 -18.02 -42.57
N SER A 779 21.91 -17.78 -43.16
CA SER A 779 23.11 -18.60 -42.91
C SER A 779 23.62 -18.45 -41.48
N GLU A 780 23.66 -17.22 -40.95
CA GLU A 780 24.09 -16.93 -39.57
C GLU A 780 23.16 -17.58 -38.53
N VAL A 781 21.85 -17.50 -38.73
CA VAL A 781 20.87 -18.14 -37.84
C VAL A 781 20.92 -19.66 -37.95
N LEU A 782 21.09 -20.21 -39.15
CA LEU A 782 21.30 -21.66 -39.34
C LEU A 782 22.61 -22.14 -38.73
N GLU A 783 23.65 -21.31 -38.70
CA GLU A 783 24.89 -21.58 -37.98
C GLU A 783 24.67 -21.57 -36.46
N ARG A 784 23.92 -20.59 -35.92
CA ARG A 784 23.57 -20.49 -34.49
C ARG A 784 22.85 -21.73 -33.97
N VAL A 785 21.94 -22.31 -34.76
CA VAL A 785 21.24 -23.55 -34.37
C VAL A 785 22.04 -24.84 -34.64
N GLY A 786 23.26 -24.75 -35.18
CA GLY A 786 24.16 -25.88 -35.43
C GLY A 786 23.97 -26.61 -36.77
N LEU A 787 23.43 -25.94 -37.80
CA LEU A 787 23.11 -26.53 -39.12
C LEU A 787 23.96 -25.99 -40.29
N LYS A 788 25.12 -25.38 -40.00
CA LYS A 788 26.02 -24.78 -41.00
C LYS A 788 26.37 -25.70 -42.18
N GLU A 789 26.59 -26.99 -41.93
CA GLU A 789 26.99 -27.97 -42.97
C GLU A 789 25.79 -28.54 -43.76
N HIS A 790 24.57 -28.07 -43.49
CA HIS A 790 23.33 -28.66 -44.02
C HIS A 790 22.47 -27.68 -44.82
N LEU A 791 22.95 -26.45 -45.06
CA LEU A 791 22.19 -25.33 -45.67
C LEU A 791 21.42 -25.71 -46.95
N HIS A 792 21.98 -26.57 -47.79
CA HIS A 792 21.39 -26.97 -49.08
C HIS A 792 20.61 -28.29 -49.04
N LYS A 793 20.52 -28.94 -47.88
CA LYS A 793 19.68 -30.13 -47.71
C LYS A 793 18.21 -29.74 -47.78
N LYS A 794 17.37 -30.71 -48.16
CA LYS A 794 15.91 -30.61 -48.08
C LYS A 794 15.39 -31.21 -46.78
N PRO A 795 14.20 -30.82 -46.28
CA PRO A 795 13.64 -31.34 -45.03
C PRO A 795 13.61 -32.88 -44.94
N ASN A 796 13.33 -33.56 -46.06
CA ASN A 796 13.29 -35.03 -46.12
C ASN A 796 14.67 -35.71 -45.99
N GLN A 797 15.77 -34.95 -45.95
CA GLN A 797 17.14 -35.43 -45.77
C GLN A 797 17.69 -35.15 -44.36
N LEU A 798 16.85 -34.64 -43.45
CA LEU A 798 17.20 -34.27 -42.08
C LEU A 798 16.58 -35.23 -41.06
N SER A 799 17.21 -35.35 -39.90
CA SER A 799 16.59 -36.00 -38.73
C SER A 799 15.49 -35.13 -38.13
N GLY A 800 14.63 -35.70 -37.28
CA GLY A 800 13.58 -34.96 -36.56
C GLY A 800 14.13 -33.74 -35.80
N GLY A 801 15.21 -33.92 -35.05
CA GLY A 801 15.88 -32.83 -34.34
C GLY A 801 16.46 -31.75 -35.25
N GLN A 802 17.01 -32.15 -36.40
CA GLN A 802 17.50 -31.21 -37.39
C GLN A 802 16.35 -30.42 -38.04
N MET A 803 15.21 -31.06 -38.32
CA MET A 803 14.02 -30.37 -38.81
C MET A 803 13.49 -29.37 -37.78
N GLN A 804 13.52 -29.70 -36.49
CA GLN A 804 13.13 -28.77 -35.42
C GLN A 804 14.08 -27.57 -35.34
N ARG A 805 15.40 -27.79 -35.45
CA ARG A 805 16.39 -26.70 -35.51
C ARG A 805 16.16 -25.77 -36.69
N VAL A 806 15.75 -26.30 -37.86
CA VAL A 806 15.36 -25.46 -39.01
C VAL A 806 14.09 -24.66 -38.71
N ALA A 807 13.10 -25.25 -38.03
CA ALA A 807 11.88 -24.53 -37.64
C ALA A 807 12.17 -23.38 -36.67
N ILE A 808 13.06 -23.60 -35.69
CA ILE A 808 13.56 -22.57 -34.76
C ILE A 808 14.33 -21.50 -35.52
N ALA A 809 15.25 -21.88 -36.42
CA ALA A 809 15.98 -20.93 -37.26
C ALA A 809 15.06 -20.07 -38.12
N ARG A 810 13.98 -20.65 -38.67
CA ARG A 810 12.96 -19.91 -39.42
C ARG A 810 12.24 -18.89 -38.53
N ALA A 811 11.89 -19.27 -37.29
CA ALA A 811 11.26 -18.36 -36.35
C ALA A 811 12.18 -17.18 -35.96
N LEU A 812 13.49 -17.42 -35.86
CA LEU A 812 14.50 -16.41 -35.51
C LEU A 812 14.94 -15.52 -36.69
N ALA A 813 14.58 -15.86 -37.93
CA ALA A 813 15.15 -15.25 -39.13
C ALA A 813 14.93 -13.73 -39.23
N ASN A 814 13.78 -13.25 -38.75
CA ASN A 814 13.40 -11.84 -38.74
C ASN A 814 13.79 -11.12 -37.44
N ASP A 815 14.50 -11.78 -36.52
CA ASP A 815 14.87 -11.26 -35.20
C ASP A 815 13.66 -10.77 -34.38
N PRO A 816 12.67 -11.65 -34.10
CA PRO A 816 11.44 -11.25 -33.42
C PRO A 816 11.67 -10.90 -31.94
N ASP A 817 10.73 -10.15 -31.37
CA ASP A 817 10.68 -9.83 -29.94
C ASP A 817 10.15 -11.02 -29.11
N ILE A 818 9.24 -11.81 -29.68
CA ILE A 818 8.51 -12.89 -29.01
C ILE A 818 8.67 -14.20 -29.80
N ILE A 819 8.99 -15.29 -29.10
CA ILE A 819 8.99 -16.65 -29.64
C ILE A 819 7.86 -17.45 -29.01
N LEU A 820 6.97 -17.96 -29.87
CA LEU A 820 5.83 -18.80 -29.48
C LEU A 820 6.13 -20.25 -29.89
N ALA A 821 6.15 -21.17 -28.93
CA ALA A 821 6.51 -22.57 -29.15
C ALA A 821 5.36 -23.50 -28.74
N ASP A 822 4.72 -24.14 -29.71
CA ASP A 822 3.67 -25.13 -29.48
C ASP A 822 4.26 -26.54 -29.44
N GLU A 823 4.41 -27.12 -28.26
CA GLU A 823 4.97 -28.46 -28.03
C GLU A 823 6.25 -28.77 -28.83
N PRO A 824 7.33 -27.97 -28.67
CA PRO A 824 8.51 -28.02 -29.54
C PRO A 824 9.30 -29.34 -29.50
N THR A 825 9.01 -30.23 -28.56
CA THR A 825 9.71 -31.51 -28.36
C THR A 825 8.84 -32.75 -28.60
N GLY A 826 7.55 -32.60 -28.92
CA GLY A 826 6.59 -33.71 -28.96
C GLY A 826 6.89 -34.84 -29.96
N ALA A 827 7.75 -34.58 -30.96
CA ALA A 827 8.12 -35.54 -32.01
C ALA A 827 9.60 -36.00 -31.94
N LEU A 828 10.30 -35.74 -30.82
CA LEU A 828 11.74 -35.95 -30.68
C LEU A 828 12.08 -37.01 -29.62
N ASP A 829 13.24 -37.64 -29.74
CA ASP A 829 13.79 -38.49 -28.67
C ASP A 829 14.31 -37.63 -27.50
N THR A 830 14.49 -38.23 -26.32
CA THR A 830 14.87 -37.52 -25.09
C THR A 830 16.18 -36.74 -25.23
N THR A 831 17.20 -37.32 -25.87
CA THR A 831 18.52 -36.67 -25.99
C THR A 831 18.48 -35.48 -26.94
N THR A 832 17.70 -35.59 -28.02
CA THR A 832 17.47 -34.48 -28.95
C THR A 832 16.58 -33.40 -28.31
N SER A 833 15.59 -33.79 -27.51
CA SER A 833 14.69 -32.88 -26.83
C SER A 833 15.43 -31.97 -25.85
N GLU A 834 16.33 -32.51 -25.03
CA GLU A 834 17.18 -31.73 -24.11
C GLU A 834 18.00 -30.68 -24.88
N GLN A 835 18.65 -31.07 -25.98
CA GLN A 835 19.45 -30.14 -26.78
C GLN A 835 18.64 -29.03 -27.44
N ILE A 836 17.38 -29.29 -27.79
CA ILE A 836 16.46 -28.27 -28.33
C ILE A 836 16.02 -27.33 -27.22
N MET A 837 15.71 -27.87 -26.03
CA MET A 837 15.28 -27.08 -24.89
C MET A 837 16.41 -26.20 -24.34
N ASP A 838 17.65 -26.68 -24.33
CA ASP A 838 18.83 -25.88 -23.99
C ASP A 838 18.98 -24.68 -24.94
N LEU A 839 18.78 -24.92 -26.25
CA LEU A 839 18.83 -23.86 -27.26
C LEU A 839 17.69 -22.84 -27.08
N ILE A 840 16.47 -23.30 -26.81
CA ILE A 840 15.32 -22.40 -26.55
C ILE A 840 15.54 -21.57 -25.29
N LYS A 841 16.16 -22.17 -24.26
CA LYS A 841 16.51 -21.46 -23.03
C LYS A 841 17.57 -20.38 -23.27
N GLU A 842 18.59 -20.67 -24.08
CA GLU A 842 19.57 -19.65 -24.48
C GLU A 842 18.92 -18.47 -25.22
N ILE A 843 17.89 -18.74 -26.04
CA ILE A 843 17.11 -17.70 -26.74
C ILE A 843 16.23 -16.90 -25.77
N ALA A 844 15.81 -17.48 -24.66
CA ALA A 844 14.99 -16.80 -23.66
C ALA A 844 15.78 -15.78 -22.82
N ASP A 845 17.11 -15.84 -22.83
CA ASP A 845 17.95 -14.86 -22.14
C ASP A 845 17.82 -13.45 -22.76
N ASP A 846 17.58 -13.36 -24.07
CA ASP A 846 17.48 -12.10 -24.83
C ASP A 846 16.09 -11.80 -25.40
N LYS A 847 15.12 -12.73 -25.29
CA LYS A 847 13.78 -12.60 -25.87
C LYS A 847 12.70 -13.23 -24.98
N LEU A 848 11.44 -12.85 -25.18
CA LEU A 848 10.31 -13.54 -24.55
C LEU A 848 10.05 -14.87 -25.26
N VAL A 849 10.09 -15.98 -24.51
CA VAL A 849 9.71 -17.31 -25.02
C VAL A 849 8.47 -17.79 -24.28
N ILE A 850 7.37 -18.04 -25.02
CA ILE A 850 6.15 -18.65 -24.50
C ILE A 850 6.01 -20.04 -25.11
N MET A 851 6.18 -21.07 -24.29
CA MET A 851 6.03 -22.46 -24.69
C MET A 851 4.75 -23.06 -24.16
N VAL A 852 3.99 -23.74 -25.00
CA VAL A 852 2.91 -24.64 -24.60
C VAL A 852 3.47 -26.06 -24.53
N THR A 853 3.22 -26.77 -23.43
CA THR A 853 3.60 -28.18 -23.30
C THR A 853 2.60 -28.96 -22.46
N HIS A 854 2.54 -30.28 -22.65
CA HIS A 854 1.86 -31.19 -21.73
C HIS A 854 2.86 -31.94 -20.83
N ASN A 855 4.17 -31.72 -21.01
CA ASN A 855 5.20 -32.34 -20.21
C ASN A 855 5.61 -31.41 -19.05
N PRO A 856 5.22 -31.74 -17.81
CA PRO A 856 5.54 -30.92 -16.64
C PRO A 856 7.04 -30.90 -16.32
N GLU A 857 7.76 -32.00 -16.54
CA GLU A 857 9.20 -32.10 -16.25
C GLU A 857 10.00 -31.11 -17.11
N LEU A 858 9.66 -30.99 -18.40
CA LEU A 858 10.31 -30.03 -19.29
C LEU A 858 10.00 -28.58 -18.91
N ALA A 859 8.75 -28.29 -18.55
CA ALA A 859 8.37 -26.95 -18.08
C ALA A 859 9.16 -26.59 -16.80
N GLU A 860 9.29 -27.53 -15.88
CA GLU A 860 10.00 -27.33 -14.63
C GLU A 860 11.51 -27.17 -14.81
N GLN A 861 12.12 -27.95 -15.69
CA GLN A 861 13.56 -27.86 -15.93
C GLN A 861 13.96 -26.56 -16.61
N TYR A 862 13.14 -26.10 -17.57
CA TYR A 862 13.56 -25.06 -18.51
C TYR A 862 12.91 -23.68 -18.31
N ALA A 863 11.62 -23.61 -17.98
CA ALA A 863 10.91 -22.34 -17.92
C ALA A 863 11.21 -21.55 -16.63
N ASP A 864 11.30 -20.23 -16.69
CA ASP A 864 11.41 -19.36 -15.53
C ASP A 864 10.10 -19.29 -14.75
N ARG A 865 8.96 -19.40 -15.45
CA ARG A 865 7.61 -19.35 -14.90
C ARG A 865 6.68 -20.36 -15.58
N ILE A 866 5.79 -20.97 -14.81
CA ILE A 866 4.81 -21.93 -15.33
C ILE A 866 3.38 -21.40 -15.12
N GLN A 867 2.54 -21.50 -16.13
CA GLN A 867 1.15 -21.09 -16.11
C GLN A 867 0.26 -22.30 -16.40
N ALA A 868 -0.65 -22.64 -15.50
CA ALA A 868 -1.65 -23.68 -15.78
C ALA A 868 -2.91 -23.06 -16.41
N VAL A 869 -3.49 -23.70 -17.43
CA VAL A 869 -4.71 -23.23 -18.11
C VAL A 869 -5.76 -24.35 -18.14
N ASN A 870 -6.96 -24.06 -17.61
CA ASN A 870 -8.14 -24.94 -17.59
C ASN A 870 -7.83 -26.36 -17.05
N MET A 871 -7.20 -26.43 -15.86
CA MET A 871 -6.95 -27.68 -15.14
C MET A 871 -7.75 -27.70 -13.85
N ASP A 872 -8.39 -28.83 -13.54
CA ASP A 872 -9.10 -29.06 -12.29
C ASP A 872 -8.14 -29.35 -11.12
N GLU A 873 -8.62 -29.13 -9.90
CA GLU A 873 -7.81 -29.19 -8.69
C GLU A 873 -7.30 -30.60 -8.38
N GLU A 874 -8.03 -31.63 -8.83
CA GLU A 874 -7.66 -33.04 -8.71
C GLU A 874 -6.48 -33.38 -9.65
N SER A 875 -6.54 -33.01 -10.93
CA SER A 875 -5.42 -33.22 -11.87
C SER A 875 -4.18 -32.39 -11.55
N LEU A 876 -4.37 -31.17 -11.03
CA LEU A 876 -3.28 -30.34 -10.49
C LEU A 876 -2.63 -31.00 -9.27
N SER A 877 -3.39 -31.74 -8.47
CA SER A 877 -2.88 -32.46 -7.30
C SER A 877 -2.16 -33.77 -7.67
N GLU A 878 -2.64 -34.50 -8.69
CA GLU A 878 -1.96 -35.68 -9.22
C GLU A 878 -0.62 -35.33 -9.85
N LEU A 879 -0.59 -34.27 -10.68
CA LEU A 879 0.65 -33.73 -11.27
C LEU A 879 1.64 -33.23 -10.22
N ARG A 880 1.15 -32.83 -9.03
CA ARG A 880 1.97 -32.45 -7.86
C ARG A 880 2.49 -33.65 -7.04
N SER A 881 1.88 -34.83 -7.21
CA SER A 881 2.16 -36.03 -6.43
C SER A 881 3.18 -36.97 -7.09
N GLU A 882 3.37 -36.87 -8.41
CA GLU A 882 4.37 -37.63 -9.15
C GLU A 882 5.74 -36.90 -9.17
N GLY A 883 6.55 -37.13 -8.12
CA GLY A 883 7.98 -36.80 -8.11
C GLY A 883 8.36 -35.44 -7.50
N PRO A 884 9.67 -35.23 -7.20
CA PRO A 884 10.14 -34.07 -6.46
C PRO A 884 10.17 -32.81 -7.35
N MET A 885 9.02 -32.15 -7.51
CA MET A 885 8.93 -30.82 -8.12
C MET A 885 9.68 -29.78 -7.29
N SER A 886 10.58 -29.07 -7.95
CA SER A 886 11.31 -27.92 -7.46
C SER A 886 10.53 -26.61 -7.65
N LYS A 887 10.78 -25.71 -6.69
CA LYS A 887 10.44 -24.29 -6.54
C LYS A 887 10.27 -23.44 -7.83
N LYS A 888 9.23 -23.68 -8.64
CA LYS A 888 8.78 -22.73 -9.69
C LYS A 888 7.31 -22.40 -9.52
N GLU A 889 6.97 -21.12 -9.68
CA GLU A 889 5.63 -20.57 -9.44
C GLU A 889 4.66 -21.02 -10.54
N PHE A 890 3.55 -21.63 -10.13
CA PHE A 890 2.38 -21.91 -10.96
C PHE A 890 1.32 -20.85 -10.68
N VAL A 891 0.92 -20.09 -11.68
CA VAL A 891 -0.21 -19.16 -11.56
C VAL A 891 -1.51 -19.93 -11.89
N LYS A 892 -2.52 -19.84 -11.02
CA LYS A 892 -3.89 -20.37 -11.28
C LYS A 892 -4.66 -19.35 -12.13
N SER A 893 -5.38 -19.80 -13.16
CA SER A 893 -6.39 -18.97 -13.86
C SER A 893 -7.72 -19.04 -13.11
N ASP A 894 -8.42 -17.91 -12.98
CA ASP A 894 -9.59 -17.77 -12.11
C ASP A 894 -10.84 -18.51 -12.62
N GLU A 895 -11.44 -19.28 -11.70
CA GLU A 895 -12.67 -20.08 -11.76
C GLU A 895 -12.55 -21.55 -12.25
N VAL A 896 -12.63 -22.48 -11.27
CA VAL A 896 -13.00 -23.89 -11.46
C VAL A 896 -14.43 -24.07 -10.96
N PHE A 897 -15.35 -24.44 -11.86
CA PHE A 897 -16.64 -25.00 -11.45
C PHE A 897 -16.46 -26.50 -11.16
N LEU A 898 -17.19 -27.02 -10.17
CA LEU A 898 -17.38 -28.45 -10.00
C LEU A 898 -18.07 -28.98 -11.26
N TYR A 899 -17.28 -29.47 -12.20
CA TYR A 899 -17.74 -30.29 -13.30
C TYR A 899 -18.20 -31.62 -12.71
N ASN A 900 -19.50 -31.92 -12.82
CA ASN A 900 -19.99 -33.26 -12.59
C ASN A 900 -19.85 -34.04 -13.91
N PRO A 901 -18.88 -34.98 -14.06
CA PRO A 901 -18.72 -35.77 -15.27
C PRO A 901 -19.95 -36.66 -15.55
N GLU A 902 -20.83 -36.84 -14.57
CA GLU A 902 -22.08 -37.60 -14.72
C GLU A 902 -23.16 -36.83 -15.52
N GLU A 903 -23.08 -35.49 -15.62
CA GLU A 903 -24.07 -34.69 -16.38
C GLU A 903 -23.72 -34.55 -17.87
N SER A 904 -22.47 -34.82 -18.27
CA SER A 904 -21.98 -34.78 -19.66
C SER A 904 -21.70 -36.16 -20.26
N SER A 905 -21.73 -37.22 -19.43
CA SER A 905 -21.67 -38.60 -19.93
C SER A 905 -23.08 -39.17 -20.13
N ILE A 906 -23.64 -38.98 -21.32
CA ILE A 906 -24.75 -39.84 -21.75
C ILE A 906 -24.16 -41.19 -22.09
N THR A 907 -24.19 -42.12 -21.13
CA THR A 907 -23.93 -43.53 -21.41
C THR A 907 -25.16 -44.12 -22.10
N HIS A 908 -25.26 -43.96 -23.41
CA HIS A 908 -26.26 -44.67 -24.19
C HIS A 908 -25.73 -46.07 -24.52
N LYS A 909 -26.35 -47.08 -23.90
CA LYS A 909 -26.09 -48.48 -24.24
C LYS A 909 -26.77 -48.78 -25.57
N ASN A 910 -26.05 -48.61 -26.67
CA ASN A 910 -26.52 -49.01 -27.99
C ASN A 910 -26.61 -50.54 -28.03
N ASP A 911 -27.83 -51.07 -28.12
CA ASP A 911 -28.01 -52.43 -28.61
C ASP A 911 -27.64 -52.42 -30.09
N ILE A 912 -26.46 -52.94 -30.40
CA ILE A 912 -25.95 -53.04 -31.78
C ILE A 912 -26.81 -54.06 -32.52
N ASN A 913 -27.94 -53.58 -33.01
CA ASN A 913 -28.89 -54.32 -33.81
C ASN A 913 -28.82 -53.82 -35.26
N GLN A 914 -29.52 -54.52 -36.16
CA GLN A 914 -29.44 -54.22 -37.58
C GLN A 914 -29.91 -52.79 -37.90
N ALA A 915 -30.87 -52.26 -37.14
CA ALA A 915 -31.36 -50.89 -37.33
C ALA A 915 -30.29 -49.83 -37.00
N TYR A 916 -29.43 -50.08 -36.01
CA TYR A 916 -28.31 -49.20 -35.68
C TYR A 916 -27.21 -49.23 -36.76
N LEU A 917 -26.91 -50.40 -37.32
CA LEU A 917 -25.97 -50.53 -38.44
C LEU A 917 -26.52 -49.87 -39.71
N ASP A 918 -27.82 -50.01 -39.98
CA ASP A 918 -28.48 -49.37 -41.12
C ASP A 918 -28.54 -47.84 -40.99
N TYR A 919 -28.63 -47.33 -39.75
CA TYR A 919 -28.51 -45.91 -39.45
C TYR A 919 -27.09 -45.40 -39.76
N LEU A 920 -26.05 -46.09 -39.28
CA LEU A 920 -24.65 -45.73 -39.56
C LEU A 920 -24.34 -45.72 -41.05
N ASN A 921 -24.88 -46.68 -41.80
CA ASN A 921 -24.69 -46.76 -43.26
C ASN A 921 -25.46 -45.68 -44.06
N LYS A 922 -26.42 -44.99 -43.43
CA LYS A 922 -27.17 -43.87 -44.04
C LYS A 922 -26.58 -42.50 -43.71
N LEU A 923 -25.56 -42.43 -42.86
CA LEU A 923 -24.85 -41.19 -42.59
C LEU A 923 -24.09 -40.73 -43.84
N ASP A 924 -24.06 -39.42 -44.06
CA ASP A 924 -23.36 -38.82 -45.19
C ASP A 924 -21.86 -39.17 -45.13
N PRO A 925 -21.27 -39.77 -46.18
CA PRO A 925 -19.85 -40.16 -46.19
C PRO A 925 -18.88 -38.99 -45.99
N ASP A 926 -19.30 -37.76 -46.31
CA ASP A 926 -18.47 -36.57 -46.08
C ASP A 926 -18.40 -36.21 -44.59
N TRP A 927 -19.36 -36.66 -43.78
CA TRP A 927 -19.40 -36.40 -42.34
C TRP A 927 -18.59 -37.41 -41.53
N VAL A 928 -18.32 -38.60 -42.07
CA VAL A 928 -17.64 -39.68 -41.36
C VAL A 928 -16.54 -40.29 -42.21
N ARG A 929 -15.29 -39.83 -42.03
CA ARG A 929 -14.12 -40.31 -42.81
C ARG A 929 -13.65 -41.74 -42.47
N SER A 930 -13.89 -42.24 -41.24
CA SER A 930 -13.71 -43.65 -40.87
C SER A 930 -14.39 -43.97 -39.53
N ILE A 931 -14.85 -45.22 -39.36
CA ILE A 931 -15.34 -45.76 -38.09
C ILE A 931 -14.42 -46.92 -37.68
N GLY A 932 -13.77 -46.80 -36.52
CA GLY A 932 -12.95 -47.86 -35.94
C GLY A 932 -13.64 -48.49 -34.72
N PHE A 933 -13.50 -49.80 -34.52
CA PHE A 933 -13.90 -50.49 -33.30
C PHE A 933 -12.71 -51.24 -32.71
N THR A 934 -12.56 -51.20 -31.38
CA THR A 934 -11.50 -51.89 -30.66
C THR A 934 -12.12 -52.84 -29.65
N ARG A 935 -11.75 -54.13 -29.72
CA ARG A 935 -12.18 -55.15 -28.77
C ARG A 935 -10.98 -55.57 -27.92
N ILE A 936 -11.01 -55.25 -26.63
CA ILE A 936 -9.94 -55.59 -25.69
C ILE A 936 -10.34 -56.87 -24.93
N VAL A 937 -9.45 -57.86 -24.90
CA VAL A 937 -9.60 -59.07 -24.09
C VAL A 937 -8.34 -59.26 -23.26
N GLY A 938 -8.47 -59.31 -21.94
CA GLY A 938 -7.35 -59.59 -21.04
C GLY A 938 -7.18 -61.09 -20.82
N MET A 939 -5.95 -61.59 -20.99
CA MET A 939 -5.59 -62.98 -20.63
C MET A 939 -4.54 -63.00 -19.52
N ASN A 940 -4.73 -63.90 -18.55
CA ASN A 940 -3.81 -64.11 -17.44
C ASN A 940 -2.88 -65.28 -17.75
N LEU A 941 -1.56 -65.09 -17.60
CA LEU A 941 -0.58 -66.17 -17.73
C LEU A 941 -0.31 -66.80 -16.36
N VAL A 942 -0.47 -68.12 -16.26
CA VAL A 942 -0.19 -68.89 -15.04
C VAL A 942 0.79 -70.01 -15.35
N ARG A 943 1.70 -70.26 -14.42
CA ARG A 943 2.74 -71.30 -14.47
C ARG A 943 2.57 -72.22 -13.28
N LYS A 944 2.69 -73.52 -13.53
CA LYS A 944 2.68 -74.53 -12.47
C LYS A 944 4.09 -74.72 -11.90
N VAL A 945 4.26 -74.57 -10.58
CA VAL A 945 5.52 -74.86 -9.86
C VAL A 945 5.17 -75.62 -8.59
N ASP A 946 5.82 -76.77 -8.39
CA ASP A 946 5.66 -77.65 -7.22
C ASP A 946 4.20 -77.98 -6.89
N ASN A 947 3.49 -78.39 -7.93
CA ASN A 947 2.08 -78.80 -7.95
C ASN A 947 1.02 -77.71 -7.70
N ASP A 948 1.42 -76.46 -7.48
CA ASP A 948 0.50 -75.31 -7.42
C ASP A 948 0.60 -74.42 -8.66
N VAL A 949 -0.55 -73.89 -9.08
CA VAL A 949 -0.67 -72.98 -10.22
C VAL A 949 -0.48 -71.55 -9.72
N LYS A 950 0.60 -70.89 -10.16
CA LYS A 950 0.95 -69.53 -9.76
C LYS A 950 0.90 -68.58 -10.94
N HIS A 951 0.47 -67.35 -10.69
CA HIS A 951 0.44 -66.29 -11.71
C HIS A 951 1.86 -65.89 -12.10
N VAL A 952 2.11 -65.68 -13.39
CA VAL A 952 3.42 -65.25 -13.90
C VAL A 952 3.41 -63.73 -14.00
N SER A 953 4.10 -63.07 -13.07
CA SER A 953 4.42 -61.65 -13.19
C SER A 953 5.75 -61.47 -13.92
N VAL A 954 5.74 -60.70 -15.00
CA VAL A 954 6.95 -60.28 -15.71
C VAL A 954 7.37 -58.95 -15.08
N SER A 955 8.54 -58.90 -14.45
CA SER A 955 9.05 -57.67 -13.83
C SER A 955 9.91 -56.90 -14.82
N ASN A 956 9.58 -55.63 -15.09
CA ASN A 956 10.57 -54.69 -15.60
C ASN A 956 11.51 -54.32 -14.44
N GLY A 957 12.82 -54.42 -14.70
CA GLY A 957 13.88 -54.27 -13.70
C GLY A 957 14.04 -52.85 -13.19
N LEU A 958 13.28 -52.49 -12.17
CA LEU A 958 13.57 -51.43 -11.22
C LEU A 958 13.30 -51.98 -9.81
N SER A 959 14.35 -52.31 -9.08
CA SER A 959 14.26 -52.89 -7.73
C SER A 959 14.84 -51.94 -6.67
N GLY A 960 14.00 -51.53 -5.71
CA GLY A 960 14.36 -50.87 -4.46
C GLY A 960 13.13 -50.60 -3.56
N GLN A 961 12.58 -51.66 -2.93
CA GLN A 961 11.44 -51.68 -1.97
C GLN A 961 11.84 -51.21 -0.55
N GLY A 962 10.97 -50.79 0.40
CA GLY A 962 9.49 -50.85 0.57
C GLY A 962 9.00 -49.90 1.69
N SER A 963 7.74 -49.79 2.12
CA SER A 963 6.63 -50.77 2.17
C SER A 963 5.21 -50.18 2.43
N THR A 964 4.24 -50.53 1.56
CA THR A 964 2.82 -50.99 1.76
C THR A 964 1.78 -50.22 2.63
N ASN A 965 0.60 -49.84 2.08
CA ASN A 965 -0.61 -50.71 1.92
C ASN A 965 -1.85 -50.04 1.22
N GLY A 966 -2.17 -50.51 -0.01
CA GLY A 966 -3.41 -51.23 -0.37
C GLY A 966 -4.79 -50.55 -0.55
N GLY A 967 -5.18 -50.28 -1.81
CA GLY A 967 -6.56 -50.08 -2.26
C GLY A 967 -6.76 -50.13 -3.80
N MET A 968 -6.77 -51.34 -4.38
CA MET A 968 -7.31 -51.72 -5.71
C MET A 968 -6.76 -51.05 -6.99
N THR A 969 -5.61 -51.54 -7.49
CA THR A 969 -5.23 -51.48 -8.91
C THR A 969 -5.11 -52.90 -9.48
N SER A 970 -5.98 -53.24 -10.44
CA SER A 970 -5.79 -54.39 -11.32
C SER A 970 -6.36 -54.10 -12.70
N MET A 971 -5.50 -53.70 -13.65
CA MET A 971 -5.52 -54.08 -15.08
C MET A 971 -4.61 -53.15 -15.90
N ASN A 972 -3.29 -53.26 -15.72
CA ASN A 972 -2.33 -52.89 -16.77
C ASN A 972 -1.74 -54.18 -17.33
N GLY A 973 -2.37 -54.70 -18.38
CA GLY A 973 -1.82 -55.76 -19.20
C GLY A 973 -1.02 -55.16 -20.35
N VAL A 974 0.18 -55.71 -20.60
CA VAL A 974 0.96 -55.44 -21.81
C VAL A 974 0.10 -55.83 -23.02
N GLY A 975 -0.30 -54.85 -23.82
CA GLY A 975 -1.01 -55.08 -25.08
C GLY A 975 -0.06 -55.61 -26.15
N LEU A 976 0.12 -56.92 -26.22
CA LEU A 976 0.51 -57.58 -27.47
C LEU A 976 -0.78 -57.93 -28.22
N SER A 977 -1.06 -57.22 -29.30
CA SER A 977 -2.15 -57.56 -30.21
C SER A 977 -1.80 -58.85 -30.96
N SER A 978 -2.48 -59.97 -30.67
CA SER A 978 -2.47 -61.16 -31.51
C SER A 978 -3.90 -61.56 -31.89
N TYR A 979 -4.08 -61.99 -33.14
CA TYR A 979 -5.37 -62.44 -33.66
C TYR A 979 -5.45 -63.98 -33.62
N PRO A 980 -6.58 -64.59 -33.20
CA PRO A 980 -6.70 -66.05 -33.08
C PRO A 980 -6.71 -66.80 -34.42
N ALA A 981 -6.93 -66.13 -35.55
CA ALA A 981 -6.86 -66.72 -36.87
C ALA A 981 -6.08 -65.79 -37.82
N PRO A 982 -5.17 -66.34 -38.64
CA PRO A 982 -4.46 -65.56 -39.65
C PRO A 982 -5.44 -65.14 -40.75
N PHE A 983 -5.32 -63.88 -41.19
CA PHE A 983 -6.21 -63.30 -42.22
C PHE A 983 -5.99 -63.88 -43.63
N ARG A 984 -4.98 -64.74 -43.80
CA ARG A 984 -4.68 -65.48 -45.02
C ARG A 984 -4.54 -66.96 -44.66
N GLU A 985 -5.28 -67.83 -45.38
CA GLU A 985 -5.36 -69.28 -45.10
C GLU A 985 -4.02 -70.02 -45.25
N ASP A 986 -3.01 -69.42 -45.86
CA ASP A 986 -1.69 -70.00 -46.14
C ASP A 986 -0.58 -69.59 -45.15
N THR A 987 -0.92 -68.90 -44.06
CA THR A 987 0.06 -68.48 -43.04
C THR A 987 -0.22 -69.08 -41.67
N GLU A 988 0.79 -69.72 -41.06
CA GLU A 988 0.71 -70.31 -39.73
C GLU A 988 0.70 -69.22 -38.64
N SER A 989 -0.04 -69.42 -37.54
CA SER A 989 -0.22 -68.37 -36.53
C SER A 989 1.07 -68.10 -35.74
N TYR A 990 1.25 -66.84 -35.30
CA TYR A 990 2.43 -66.44 -34.51
C TYR A 990 2.58 -67.25 -33.22
N LEU A 991 1.46 -67.72 -32.63
CA LEU A 991 1.49 -68.53 -31.42
C LEU A 991 1.98 -69.94 -31.72
N GLU A 992 1.43 -70.65 -32.71
CA GLU A 992 1.88 -72.01 -33.08
C GLU A 992 3.33 -72.06 -33.56
N LYS A 993 3.83 -70.98 -34.16
CA LYS A 993 5.21 -70.90 -34.63
C LYS A 993 6.23 -70.73 -33.49
N ASN A 994 5.83 -70.15 -32.35
CA ASN A 994 6.76 -69.70 -31.31
C ASN A 994 6.52 -70.31 -29.91
N TYR A 995 5.41 -71.01 -29.71
CA TYR A 995 5.01 -71.68 -28.47
C TYR A 995 4.29 -72.99 -28.77
#